data_AF-R9KU45-F1
#
_entry.id   AF-R9KU45-F1
#
_cell.length_a   1.000
_cell.length_b   1.000
_cell.length_c   1.000
_cell.angle_alpha   90.00
_cell.angle_beta   90.00
_cell.angle_gamma   90.00
#
_symmetry.space_group_name_H-M   'P 1'
#
loop_
_entity.id
_entity.type
_entity.pdbx_description
1 polymer ?
#
loop_
_entity_poly.entity_id
_entity_poly.type
_entity_poly.pdbx_seq_one_letter_code
_entity_poly.pdbx_strand_id
1 'polypeptide(L)'
;MRKFKTESKKLLDLMINSIYTNREIFLRELISNASDAVDKLYFRSLTDPDVAVGRDDLAITVGYDSEVRTVTVSDNGIGMTKDELDRNLGTIAHSDSFEFKAAQAEAAAESEPGEAKGLGDLTDVDIIGQFGVGFYSAFMVGKKVRVVSRAIGSDEAWAWESNGVDGYDIKPAERAEHGTDVIVYLKDDTDEESFGTFATEHGLIQLIKRYSNYVRYPIKMEVTKSRKVEAPEPAEGEQPSAPTWESYTEVETINSMIPIWKRKKSEVSQEEYNEFYKTDFHDFEDPARTISVHAEGSLNYDALMFVPSRAPWDMYSKDYQRGLALYSANVLIMDKCEELLPDYFGFVRGVVDSSDLTLNISRETLQHNGQLRAIARRLEKKIKADLASMRDDDREAYERFFEQFGRTLKFGIYQSYGMAKDTLADLLLFYSAKQQKMVTLDEYLADAPTGSDAIFYAAGDSRERLASMPLVTTVLAKGYDVLLCDADVDEFCMMAMGTYGEHAVDGDDENKQPYFIKNVGAEDLGLTTEEEKKEAEEATESNAELFAAMGEALQGKVERVVVSTRLTDAPAVVTSEGGVSLAMVQVLKSQPGADDLPDLHLVLEVNAKHPVFATLQAAHEAGDDGKVRTYAGLLFDQALLVEGIMPDNPLAFAQAVAELMK
;
A
#
# COMPACT_ATOMS: atom_id res chain seq x y z
N MET A 1 3.25 -19.05 50.74
CA MET A 1 3.13 -18.37 49.44
C MET A 1 1.97 -17.37 49.54
N ARG A 2 2.19 -16.08 49.29
CA ARG A 2 1.12 -15.07 49.29
C ARG A 2 0.67 -14.87 47.85
N LYS A 3 -0.65 -14.95 47.58
CA LYS A 3 -1.21 -14.63 46.26
C LYS A 3 -1.11 -13.11 46.01
N PHE A 4 -0.85 -12.71 44.78
CA PHE A 4 -0.97 -11.31 44.35
C PHE A 4 -2.42 -10.84 44.55
N LYS A 5 -2.58 -9.55 44.89
CA LYS A 5 -3.87 -8.89 45.03
C LYS A 5 -3.97 -7.79 43.98
N THR A 6 -5.16 -7.53 43.48
CA THR A 6 -5.39 -6.47 42.48
C THR A 6 -6.60 -5.63 42.87
N GLU A 7 -6.54 -4.32 42.62
CA GLU A 7 -7.67 -3.42 42.82
C GLU A 7 -8.55 -3.39 41.57
N SER A 8 -9.71 -4.07 41.63
CA SER A 8 -10.63 -4.23 40.49
C SER A 8 -11.06 -2.90 39.87
N LYS A 9 -11.26 -1.86 40.69
CA LYS A 9 -11.63 -0.51 40.23
C LYS A 9 -10.55 0.15 39.37
N LYS A 10 -9.27 0.03 39.75
CA LYS A 10 -8.15 0.56 38.95
C LYS A 10 -7.90 -0.25 37.69
N LEU A 11 -8.10 -1.57 37.75
CA LEU A 11 -8.04 -2.42 36.55
C LEU A 11 -9.10 -2.00 35.53
N LEU A 12 -10.34 -1.83 35.96
CA LEU A 12 -11.44 -1.47 35.07
C LEU A 12 -11.28 -0.07 34.49
N ASP A 13 -10.81 0.88 35.31
CA ASP A 13 -10.44 2.23 34.86
C ASP A 13 -9.32 2.20 33.79
N LEU A 14 -8.30 1.37 33.99
CA LEU A 14 -7.21 1.19 33.00
C LEU A 14 -7.70 0.52 31.71
N MET A 15 -8.62 -0.44 31.80
CA MET A 15 -9.25 -1.05 30.62
C MET A 15 -10.07 -0.03 29.83
N ILE A 16 -10.88 0.78 30.49
CA ILE A 16 -11.75 1.78 29.85
C ILE A 16 -10.95 2.92 29.23
N ASN A 17 -9.93 3.43 29.94
CA ASN A 17 -9.26 4.68 29.58
C ASN A 17 -7.87 4.50 28.96
N SER A 18 -7.30 3.29 28.92
CA SER A 18 -5.90 3.10 28.49
C SER A 18 -5.65 1.92 27.56
N ILE A 19 -6.55 0.94 27.46
CA ILE A 19 -6.35 -0.23 26.57
C ILE A 19 -6.94 0.01 25.18
N TYR A 20 -8.11 0.63 25.10
CA TYR A 20 -8.80 0.90 23.83
C TYR A 20 -8.70 2.37 23.47
N THR A 21 -8.42 2.64 22.20
CA THR A 21 -8.32 4.02 21.69
C THR A 21 -9.62 4.47 21.04
N ASN A 22 -10.35 3.55 20.39
CA ASN A 22 -11.61 3.84 19.72
C ASN A 22 -12.80 3.28 20.51
N ARG A 23 -13.79 4.14 20.78
CA ARG A 23 -14.99 3.79 21.53
C ARG A 23 -15.93 2.90 20.76
N GLU A 24 -15.93 2.97 19.43
CA GLU A 24 -16.74 2.15 18.53
C GLU A 24 -16.56 0.64 18.75
N ILE A 25 -15.42 0.24 19.29
CA ILE A 25 -15.03 -1.15 19.53
C ILE A 25 -15.97 -1.86 20.51
N PHE A 26 -16.70 -1.14 21.36
CA PHE A 26 -17.65 -1.78 22.28
C PHE A 26 -18.64 -2.70 21.54
N LEU A 27 -19.14 -2.26 20.39
CA LEU A 27 -20.12 -3.04 19.62
C LEU A 27 -19.45 -4.27 18.99
N ARG A 28 -18.21 -4.14 18.51
CA ARG A 28 -17.40 -5.25 18.00
C ARG A 28 -17.22 -6.33 19.08
N GLU A 29 -16.84 -5.95 20.29
CA GLU A 29 -16.62 -6.89 21.39
C GLU A 29 -17.92 -7.58 21.81
N LEU A 30 -19.03 -6.85 21.90
CA LEU A 30 -20.33 -7.42 22.26
C LEU A 30 -20.85 -8.40 21.19
N ILE A 31 -20.76 -8.05 19.91
CA ILE A 31 -21.15 -8.94 18.81
C ILE A 31 -20.22 -10.17 18.74
N SER A 32 -18.92 -10.00 19.00
CA SER A 32 -17.97 -11.13 19.04
C SER A 32 -18.32 -12.11 20.18
N ASN A 33 -18.68 -11.60 21.37
CA ASN A 33 -19.12 -12.44 22.48
C ASN A 33 -20.45 -13.16 22.18
N ALA A 34 -21.38 -12.47 21.51
CA ALA A 34 -22.62 -13.06 21.03
C ALA A 34 -22.35 -14.18 20.01
N SER A 35 -21.45 -13.97 19.04
CA SER A 35 -21.02 -15.01 18.09
C SER A 35 -20.42 -16.21 18.81
N ASP A 36 -19.49 -16.00 19.74
CA ASP A 36 -18.90 -17.09 20.54
C ASP A 36 -19.96 -17.89 21.32
N ALA A 37 -20.99 -17.23 21.87
CA ALA A 37 -22.07 -17.88 22.60
C ALA A 37 -22.97 -18.73 21.68
N VAL A 38 -23.20 -18.24 20.47
CA VAL A 38 -23.94 -18.94 19.41
C VAL A 38 -23.14 -20.13 18.89
N ASP A 39 -21.85 -19.96 18.62
CA ASP A 39 -20.91 -21.02 18.21
C ASP A 39 -20.85 -22.16 19.24
N LYS A 40 -20.79 -21.82 20.54
CA LYS A 40 -20.83 -22.82 21.63
C LYS A 40 -22.13 -23.61 21.63
N LEU A 41 -23.28 -22.96 21.39
CA LEU A 41 -24.57 -23.66 21.31
C LEU A 41 -24.63 -24.55 20.08
N TYR A 42 -24.16 -24.06 18.93
CA TYR A 42 -24.10 -24.86 17.70
C TYR A 42 -23.22 -26.09 17.91
N PHE A 43 -22.02 -25.94 18.45
CA PHE A 43 -21.17 -27.08 18.81
C PHE A 43 -21.87 -28.07 19.75
N ARG A 44 -22.59 -27.56 20.76
CA ARG A 44 -23.36 -28.40 21.66
C ARG A 44 -24.46 -29.17 20.93
N SER A 45 -25.16 -28.56 19.97
CA SER A 45 -26.16 -29.26 19.14
C SER A 45 -25.59 -30.41 18.30
N LEU A 46 -24.30 -30.31 17.91
CA LEU A 46 -23.61 -31.37 17.16
C LEU A 46 -23.19 -32.54 18.06
N THR A 47 -23.07 -32.32 19.36
CA THR A 47 -22.53 -33.29 20.33
C THR A 47 -23.58 -33.85 21.29
N ASP A 48 -24.68 -33.12 21.51
CA ASP A 48 -25.77 -33.45 22.43
C ASP A 48 -27.09 -33.61 21.63
N PRO A 49 -27.60 -34.86 21.45
CA PRO A 49 -28.80 -35.13 20.66
C PRO A 49 -30.08 -34.48 21.20
N ASP A 50 -30.11 -34.07 22.47
CA ASP A 50 -31.27 -33.43 23.10
C ASP A 50 -31.36 -31.92 22.76
N VAL A 51 -30.30 -31.35 22.16
CA VAL A 51 -30.25 -29.95 21.71
C VAL A 51 -30.61 -29.87 20.23
N ALA A 52 -31.91 -29.78 19.94
CA ALA A 52 -32.44 -29.64 18.58
C ALA A 52 -32.42 -28.18 18.09
N VAL A 53 -31.24 -27.60 17.90
CA VAL A 53 -31.04 -26.24 17.36
C VAL A 53 -30.23 -26.34 16.07
N GLY A 54 -30.77 -25.86 14.96
CA GLY A 54 -30.06 -25.76 13.69
C GLY A 54 -29.27 -24.46 13.56
N ARG A 55 -28.33 -24.41 12.62
CA ARG A 55 -27.56 -23.18 12.35
C ARG A 55 -28.45 -22.02 11.91
N ASP A 56 -29.51 -22.30 11.14
CA ASP A 56 -30.45 -21.29 10.63
C ASP A 56 -31.37 -20.70 11.72
N ASP A 57 -31.49 -21.36 12.86
CA ASP A 57 -32.24 -20.88 14.02
C ASP A 57 -31.45 -19.81 14.79
N LEU A 58 -30.14 -19.73 14.58
CA LEU A 58 -29.22 -18.89 15.35
C LEU A 58 -29.04 -17.50 14.73
N ALA A 59 -29.12 -16.46 15.54
CA ALA A 59 -28.97 -15.08 15.11
C ALA A 59 -28.49 -14.17 16.25
N ILE A 60 -27.91 -13.04 15.86
CA ILE A 60 -27.61 -11.93 16.76
C ILE A 60 -28.55 -10.80 16.40
N THR A 61 -29.25 -10.22 17.37
CA THR A 61 -30.11 -9.06 17.17
C THR A 61 -29.47 -7.82 17.79
N VAL A 62 -29.34 -6.75 17.03
CA VAL A 62 -28.87 -5.45 17.52
C VAL A 62 -30.04 -4.48 17.46
N GLY A 63 -30.30 -3.80 18.58
CA GLY A 63 -31.37 -2.82 18.69
C GLY A 63 -30.92 -1.59 19.47
N TYR A 64 -31.71 -0.52 19.38
CA TYR A 64 -31.46 0.71 20.12
C TYR A 64 -32.76 1.37 20.58
N ASP A 65 -32.64 2.23 21.58
CA ASP A 65 -33.69 3.15 22.01
C ASP A 65 -33.06 4.54 22.15
N SER A 66 -33.41 5.46 21.27
CA SER A 66 -32.85 6.82 21.29
C SER A 66 -33.37 7.66 22.45
N GLU A 67 -34.58 7.39 22.96
CA GLU A 67 -35.17 8.14 24.07
C GLU A 67 -34.55 7.75 25.40
N VAL A 68 -34.41 6.44 25.64
CA VAL A 68 -33.80 5.88 26.85
C VAL A 68 -32.26 5.85 26.73
N ARG A 69 -31.72 6.11 25.53
CA ARG A 69 -30.29 6.07 25.17
C ARG A 69 -29.68 4.71 25.47
N THR A 70 -30.25 3.66 24.88
CA THR A 70 -29.75 2.29 25.04
C THR A 70 -29.35 1.67 23.72
N VAL A 71 -28.35 0.79 23.79
CA VAL A 71 -27.99 -0.15 22.73
C VAL A 71 -28.10 -1.54 23.31
N THR A 72 -28.77 -2.45 22.62
CA THR A 72 -28.96 -3.84 23.04
C THR A 72 -28.35 -4.77 22.00
N VAL A 73 -27.43 -5.63 22.44
CA VAL A 73 -26.96 -6.79 21.66
C VAL A 73 -27.56 -8.03 22.28
N SER A 74 -28.40 -8.72 21.53
CA SER A 74 -29.10 -9.94 21.95
C SER A 74 -28.62 -11.11 21.11
N ASP A 75 -28.33 -12.24 21.74
CA ASP A 75 -28.05 -13.51 21.08
C ASP A 75 -29.01 -14.59 21.55
N ASN A 76 -29.29 -15.56 20.70
CA ASN A 76 -29.95 -16.81 21.09
C ASN A 76 -28.95 -17.96 21.23
N GLY A 77 -27.75 -17.68 21.74
CA GLY A 77 -26.71 -18.66 22.01
C GLY A 77 -26.94 -19.46 23.29
N ILE A 78 -25.87 -20.02 23.83
CA ILE A 78 -25.92 -20.99 24.94
C ILE A 78 -26.43 -20.39 26.26
N GLY A 79 -26.33 -19.06 26.41
CA GLY A 79 -26.70 -18.32 27.63
C GLY A 79 -25.78 -18.62 28.81
N MET A 80 -26.10 -18.04 29.97
CA MET A 80 -25.38 -18.20 31.22
C MET A 80 -26.34 -18.44 32.39
N THR A 81 -25.95 -19.33 33.28
CA THR A 81 -26.56 -19.53 34.60
C THR A 81 -26.15 -18.42 35.56
N LYS A 82 -26.76 -18.37 36.75
CA LYS A 82 -26.40 -17.43 37.81
C LYS A 82 -24.92 -17.50 38.19
N ASP A 83 -24.39 -18.72 38.33
CA ASP A 83 -23.01 -18.95 38.74
C ASP A 83 -22.03 -18.60 37.62
N GLU A 84 -22.39 -18.85 36.36
CA GLU A 84 -21.62 -18.40 35.20
C GLU A 84 -21.63 -16.88 35.04
N LEU A 85 -22.75 -16.19 35.30
CA LEU A 85 -22.78 -14.72 35.32
C LEU A 85 -21.81 -14.16 36.38
N ASP A 86 -21.82 -14.73 37.59
CA ASP A 86 -20.91 -14.33 38.67
C ASP A 86 -19.44 -14.61 38.31
N ARG A 87 -19.17 -15.81 37.78
CA ARG A 87 -17.82 -16.23 37.40
C ARG A 87 -17.27 -15.45 36.21
N ASN A 88 -18.04 -15.32 35.13
CA ASN A 88 -17.58 -14.83 33.83
C ASN A 88 -17.60 -13.30 33.73
N LEU A 89 -18.66 -12.66 34.23
CA LEU A 89 -18.79 -11.20 34.19
C LEU A 89 -18.31 -10.54 35.48
N GLY A 90 -18.28 -11.28 36.59
CA GLY A 90 -17.77 -10.81 37.87
C GLY A 90 -16.26 -10.92 38.04
N THR A 91 -15.58 -11.76 37.26
CA THR A 91 -14.12 -11.93 37.30
C THR A 91 -13.45 -11.31 36.07
N ILE A 92 -12.71 -10.22 36.29
CA ILE A 92 -11.90 -9.59 35.23
C ILE A 92 -10.79 -10.54 34.79
N ALA A 93 -10.55 -10.62 33.47
CA ALA A 93 -9.57 -11.50 32.83
C ALA A 93 -9.89 -12.99 32.97
N HIS A 94 -11.19 -13.33 32.97
CA HIS A 94 -11.70 -14.69 32.88
C HIS A 94 -12.48 -14.88 31.57
N SER A 95 -12.26 -15.98 30.86
CA SER A 95 -12.93 -16.26 29.58
C SER A 95 -13.26 -17.73 29.41
N ASP A 96 -14.54 -18.05 29.48
CA ASP A 96 -15.03 -19.40 29.17
C ASP A 96 -14.85 -19.76 27.68
N SER A 97 -14.79 -18.77 26.79
CA SER A 97 -14.44 -18.98 25.38
C SER A 97 -13.02 -19.54 25.23
N PHE A 98 -12.08 -19.02 26.02
CA PHE A 98 -10.72 -19.54 26.06
C PHE A 98 -10.66 -20.95 26.63
N GLU A 99 -11.34 -21.22 27.74
CA GLU A 99 -11.41 -22.57 28.35
C GLU A 99 -12.02 -23.59 27.38
N PHE A 100 -13.10 -23.21 26.68
CA PHE A 100 -13.71 -24.03 25.64
C PHE A 100 -12.73 -24.33 24.51
N LYS A 101 -12.03 -23.32 23.97
CA LYS A 101 -11.04 -23.51 22.89
C LYS A 101 -9.88 -24.42 23.33
N ALA A 102 -9.40 -24.28 24.57
CA ALA A 102 -8.34 -25.12 25.11
C ALA A 102 -8.79 -26.59 25.23
N ALA A 103 -10.00 -26.83 25.74
CA ALA A 103 -10.57 -28.17 25.84
C ALA A 103 -10.72 -28.85 24.46
N GLN A 104 -11.09 -28.09 23.43
CA GLN A 104 -11.19 -28.59 22.05
C GLN A 104 -9.83 -28.96 21.47
N ALA A 105 -8.81 -28.13 21.68
CA ALA A 105 -7.46 -28.41 21.22
C ALA A 105 -6.88 -29.67 21.89
N GLU A 106 -7.16 -29.87 23.19
CA GLU A 106 -6.78 -31.07 23.94
C GLU A 106 -7.52 -32.31 23.42
N ALA A 107 -8.84 -32.24 23.23
CA ALA A 107 -9.65 -33.33 22.66
C ALA A 107 -9.20 -33.71 21.23
N ALA A 108 -8.82 -32.73 20.40
CA ALA A 108 -8.28 -32.98 19.07
C ALA A 108 -6.90 -33.67 19.12
N ALA A 109 -6.03 -33.27 20.05
CA ALA A 109 -4.70 -33.86 20.23
C ALA A 109 -4.74 -35.31 20.77
N GLU A 110 -5.80 -35.68 21.49
CA GLU A 110 -6.01 -37.03 22.03
C GLU A 110 -6.67 -38.02 21.04
N SER A 111 -7.11 -37.55 19.87
CA SER A 111 -7.72 -38.40 18.84
C SER A 111 -6.67 -39.09 17.94
N GLU A 112 -6.85 -40.38 17.62
CA GLU A 112 -5.93 -41.10 16.73
C GLU A 112 -6.01 -40.55 15.28
N PRO A 113 -4.89 -40.39 14.57
CA PRO A 113 -4.88 -39.90 13.19
C PRO A 113 -5.53 -40.93 12.25
N GLY A 114 -6.81 -40.71 11.91
CA GLY A 114 -7.54 -41.52 10.93
C GLY A 114 -8.98 -41.87 11.29
N GLU A 115 -9.42 -41.72 12.55
CA GLU A 115 -10.84 -41.84 12.91
C GLU A 115 -11.55 -40.48 12.85
N ALA A 116 -11.79 -39.98 11.64
CA ALA A 116 -12.69 -38.86 11.45
C ALA A 116 -14.15 -39.30 11.68
N LYS A 117 -14.59 -39.39 12.94
CA LYS A 117 -16.03 -39.36 13.26
C LYS A 117 -16.57 -37.97 12.95
N GLY A 118 -16.93 -37.70 11.70
CA GLY A 118 -17.66 -36.47 11.34
C GLY A 118 -16.97 -35.14 11.72
N LEU A 119 -15.65 -35.13 11.91
CA LEU A 119 -14.88 -33.92 12.29
C LEU A 119 -14.77 -32.87 11.17
N GLY A 120 -15.31 -33.13 9.97
CA GLY A 120 -15.31 -32.16 8.87
C GLY A 120 -16.16 -30.91 9.14
N ASP A 121 -17.18 -31.01 10.01
CA ASP A 121 -18.00 -29.87 10.45
C ASP A 121 -17.45 -29.19 11.71
N LEU A 122 -16.44 -29.79 12.38
CA LEU A 122 -15.85 -29.25 13.61
C LEU A 122 -14.73 -28.24 13.36
N THR A 123 -14.24 -28.11 12.13
CA THR A 123 -13.38 -26.99 11.69
C THR A 123 -14.15 -25.67 11.58
N ASP A 124 -15.47 -25.69 11.78
CA ASP A 124 -16.35 -24.55 11.51
C ASP A 124 -16.66 -23.69 12.76
N VAL A 125 -16.10 -24.04 13.92
CA VAL A 125 -16.27 -23.32 15.20
C VAL A 125 -14.99 -22.54 15.53
N ASP A 126 -14.94 -21.27 15.11
CA ASP A 126 -13.80 -20.37 15.34
C ASP A 126 -14.09 -19.42 16.50
N ILE A 127 -13.66 -19.80 17.71
CA ILE A 127 -13.84 -18.95 18.91
C ILE A 127 -12.89 -17.76 18.89
N ILE A 128 -13.48 -16.57 18.98
CA ILE A 128 -12.81 -15.27 18.88
C ILE A 128 -12.25 -14.83 20.23
N GLY A 129 -13.01 -14.97 21.32
CA GLY A 129 -12.69 -14.46 22.66
C GLY A 129 -11.57 -15.23 23.38
N GLN A 130 -10.55 -14.50 23.89
CA GLN A 130 -9.39 -15.12 24.57
C GLN A 130 -8.98 -14.46 25.90
N PHE A 131 -9.23 -13.16 26.08
CA PHE A 131 -8.64 -12.39 27.20
C PHE A 131 -9.56 -12.20 28.41
N GLY A 132 -10.89 -12.30 28.23
CA GLY A 132 -11.83 -12.08 29.33
C GLY A 132 -11.96 -10.63 29.78
N VAL A 133 -11.74 -9.67 28.87
CA VAL A 133 -11.84 -8.23 29.14
C VAL A 133 -12.72 -7.46 28.16
N GLY A 134 -13.04 -8.04 27.00
CA GLY A 134 -13.78 -7.38 25.91
C GLY A 134 -15.16 -6.86 26.36
N PHE A 135 -15.87 -7.60 27.21
CA PHE A 135 -17.16 -7.18 27.77
C PHE A 135 -17.11 -5.80 28.45
N TYR A 136 -16.03 -5.47 29.15
CA TYR A 136 -15.92 -4.21 29.89
C TYR A 136 -15.70 -2.98 28.99
N SER A 137 -15.40 -3.17 27.69
CA SER A 137 -15.40 -2.08 26.70
C SER A 137 -16.77 -1.39 26.59
N ALA A 138 -17.86 -2.08 26.96
CA ALA A 138 -19.20 -1.48 27.05
C ALA A 138 -19.25 -0.25 27.98
N PHE A 139 -18.40 -0.17 29.01
CA PHE A 139 -18.31 0.98 29.92
C PHE A 139 -17.53 2.18 29.34
N MET A 140 -16.90 2.04 28.17
CA MET A 140 -16.35 3.19 27.44
C MET A 140 -17.47 4.15 27.02
N VAL A 141 -18.58 3.61 26.55
CA VAL A 141 -19.75 4.36 26.10
C VAL A 141 -20.92 4.31 27.08
N GLY A 142 -20.99 3.29 27.94
CA GLY A 142 -22.07 3.06 28.88
C GLY A 142 -21.82 3.63 30.27
N LYS A 143 -22.85 4.24 30.87
CA LYS A 143 -22.90 4.58 32.32
C LYS A 143 -23.42 3.43 33.18
N LYS A 144 -24.13 2.48 32.56
CA LYS A 144 -24.65 1.26 33.18
C LYS A 144 -24.73 0.16 32.13
N VAL A 145 -24.42 -1.07 32.52
CA VAL A 145 -24.64 -2.26 31.69
C VAL A 145 -25.53 -3.23 32.46
N ARG A 146 -26.57 -3.72 31.80
CA ARG A 146 -27.46 -4.77 32.30
C ARG A 146 -27.40 -5.95 31.36
N VAL A 147 -27.10 -7.13 31.90
CA VAL A 147 -27.04 -8.39 31.16
C VAL A 147 -28.15 -9.30 31.64
N VAL A 148 -29.07 -9.68 30.78
CA VAL A 148 -30.14 -10.64 31.10
C VAL A 148 -29.88 -11.92 30.34
N SER A 149 -29.64 -13.03 31.05
CA SER A 149 -29.29 -14.30 30.41
C SER A 149 -30.13 -15.45 30.92
N ARG A 150 -30.43 -16.39 30.03
CA ARG A 150 -31.04 -17.69 30.36
C ARG A 150 -30.25 -18.79 29.64
N ALA A 151 -29.64 -19.68 30.40
CA ALA A 151 -28.94 -20.83 29.85
C ALA A 151 -29.89 -21.79 29.13
N ILE A 152 -29.43 -22.42 28.05
CA ILE A 152 -30.16 -23.51 27.40
C ILE A 152 -30.43 -24.64 28.40
N GLY A 153 -31.68 -25.12 28.46
CA GLY A 153 -32.12 -26.15 29.41
C GLY A 153 -32.44 -25.65 30.82
N SER A 154 -32.35 -24.33 31.07
CA SER A 154 -32.78 -23.70 32.33
C SER A 154 -34.13 -23.02 32.18
N ASP A 155 -34.98 -23.16 33.20
CA ASP A 155 -36.25 -22.40 33.34
C ASP A 155 -36.04 -21.03 34.01
N GLU A 156 -34.87 -20.79 34.60
CA GLU A 156 -34.55 -19.57 35.34
C GLU A 156 -33.70 -18.62 34.50
N ALA A 157 -34.09 -17.35 34.45
CA ALA A 157 -33.31 -16.26 33.89
C ALA A 157 -32.81 -15.32 34.99
N TRP A 158 -31.62 -14.75 34.78
CA TRP A 158 -30.95 -13.89 35.75
C TRP A 158 -30.46 -12.60 35.10
N ALA A 159 -30.55 -11.50 35.83
CA ALA A 159 -30.05 -10.19 35.43
C ALA A 159 -28.83 -9.80 36.26
N TRP A 160 -27.69 -9.62 35.59
CA TRP A 160 -26.49 -8.99 36.11
C TRP A 160 -26.55 -7.48 35.79
N GLU A 161 -26.29 -6.61 36.76
CA GLU A 161 -26.28 -5.16 36.53
C GLU A 161 -25.09 -4.49 37.22
N SER A 162 -24.40 -3.61 36.50
CA SER A 162 -23.26 -2.85 37.03
C SER A 162 -23.13 -1.46 36.39
N ASN A 163 -22.53 -0.55 37.15
CA ASN A 163 -22.06 0.76 36.67
C ASN A 163 -20.55 0.79 36.41
N GLY A 164 -19.84 -0.35 36.51
CA GLY A 164 -18.40 -0.47 36.31
C GLY A 164 -17.54 0.01 37.50
N VAL A 165 -18.11 0.70 38.49
CA VAL A 165 -17.34 1.36 39.55
C VAL A 165 -17.57 0.75 40.93
N ASP A 166 -18.82 0.42 41.25
CA ASP A 166 -19.24 0.08 42.62
C ASP A 166 -19.47 -1.43 42.83
N GLY A 167 -19.24 -2.24 41.79
CA GLY A 167 -19.53 -3.68 41.78
C GLY A 167 -20.74 -4.02 40.90
N TYR A 168 -21.35 -5.17 41.13
CA TYR A 168 -22.49 -5.66 40.38
C TYR A 168 -23.50 -6.38 41.28
N ASP A 169 -24.76 -6.41 40.85
CA ASP A 169 -25.83 -7.19 41.46
C ASP A 169 -26.29 -8.29 40.51
N ILE A 170 -26.70 -9.45 41.05
CA ILE A 170 -27.39 -10.50 40.28
C ILE A 170 -28.78 -10.73 40.88
N LYS A 171 -29.84 -10.56 40.08
CA LYS A 171 -31.24 -10.67 40.51
C LYS A 171 -32.02 -11.61 39.56
N PRO A 172 -33.08 -12.28 40.04
CA PRO A 172 -33.99 -13.01 39.16
C PRO A 172 -34.56 -12.09 38.07
N ALA A 173 -34.72 -12.63 36.87
CA ALA A 173 -35.23 -11.93 35.70
C ALA A 173 -36.13 -12.84 34.87
N GLU A 174 -36.71 -12.29 33.81
CA GLU A 174 -37.52 -13.04 32.86
C GLU A 174 -36.93 -12.90 31.46
N ARG A 175 -36.81 -14.03 30.77
CA ARG A 175 -36.44 -14.13 29.36
C ARG A 175 -37.15 -15.34 28.78
N ALA A 176 -37.83 -15.16 27.65
CA ALA A 176 -38.67 -16.19 27.04
C ALA A 176 -37.86 -17.31 26.37
N GLU A 177 -36.68 -16.99 25.86
CA GLU A 177 -35.79 -17.90 25.11
C GLU A 177 -34.40 -17.96 25.75
N HIS A 178 -33.59 -18.95 25.38
CA HIS A 178 -32.19 -19.02 25.83
C HIS A 178 -31.34 -17.90 25.21
N GLY A 179 -30.11 -17.75 25.68
CA GLY A 179 -29.17 -16.72 25.22
C GLY A 179 -29.11 -15.52 26.15
N THR A 180 -28.61 -14.40 25.64
CA THR A 180 -28.26 -13.23 26.46
C THR A 180 -28.66 -11.89 25.80
N ASP A 181 -29.13 -10.93 26.61
CA ASP A 181 -29.31 -9.53 26.23
C ASP A 181 -28.28 -8.70 26.98
N VAL A 182 -27.39 -8.02 26.25
CA VAL A 182 -26.49 -7.02 26.81
C VAL A 182 -27.03 -5.64 26.48
N ILE A 183 -27.55 -4.96 27.49
CA ILE A 183 -28.17 -3.64 27.39
C ILE A 183 -27.19 -2.61 27.95
N VAL A 184 -26.68 -1.76 27.07
CA VAL A 184 -25.76 -0.68 27.40
C VAL A 184 -26.55 0.62 27.49
N TYR A 185 -26.62 1.21 28.69
CA TYR A 185 -27.18 2.53 28.91
C TYR A 185 -26.09 3.56 28.64
N LEU A 186 -26.22 4.32 27.56
CA LEU A 186 -25.19 5.23 27.10
C LEU A 186 -24.98 6.40 28.07
N LYS A 187 -23.75 6.89 28.12
CA LYS A 187 -23.38 8.15 28.78
C LYS A 187 -24.10 9.33 28.09
N ASP A 188 -24.18 10.43 28.81
CA ASP A 188 -24.75 11.67 28.26
C ASP A 188 -23.72 12.32 27.33
N ASP A 189 -24.20 13.02 26.29
CA ASP A 189 -23.32 13.70 25.34
C ASP A 189 -22.59 14.88 26.01
N THR A 190 -21.36 15.14 25.57
CA THR A 190 -20.55 16.27 26.02
C THR A 190 -20.19 17.17 24.83
N ASP A 191 -19.60 18.33 25.09
CA ASP A 191 -19.12 19.22 24.01
C ASP A 191 -18.06 18.57 23.12
N GLU A 192 -17.35 17.56 23.64
CA GLU A 192 -16.28 16.86 22.94
C GLU A 192 -16.74 15.53 22.33
N GLU A 193 -17.80 14.91 22.86
CA GLU A 193 -18.12 13.50 22.58
C GLU A 193 -19.63 13.22 22.48
N SER A 194 -20.04 12.63 21.35
CA SER A 194 -21.44 12.35 21.03
C SER A 194 -21.75 10.85 21.10
N PHE A 195 -22.05 10.35 22.30
CA PHE A 195 -22.45 8.96 22.52
C PHE A 195 -23.83 8.63 21.93
N GLY A 196 -24.72 9.62 21.80
CA GLY A 196 -26.07 9.44 21.27
C GLY A 196 -26.09 8.88 19.84
N THR A 197 -25.02 9.08 19.08
CA THR A 197 -24.84 8.50 17.75
C THR A 197 -24.89 6.97 17.74
N PHE A 198 -24.46 6.33 18.83
CA PHE A 198 -24.50 4.87 19.00
C PHE A 198 -25.92 4.33 19.20
N ALA A 199 -26.90 5.16 19.56
CA ALA A 199 -28.32 4.79 19.64
C ALA A 199 -29.10 5.36 18.45
N THR A 200 -28.58 5.16 17.24
CA THR A 200 -29.24 5.53 15.98
C THR A 200 -29.16 4.40 14.96
N GLU A 201 -30.15 4.30 14.08
CA GLU A 201 -30.17 3.30 13.02
C GLU A 201 -28.92 3.36 12.15
N HIS A 202 -28.61 4.54 11.63
CA HIS A 202 -27.47 4.75 10.74
C HIS A 202 -26.14 4.43 11.44
N GLY A 203 -25.95 4.89 12.69
CA GLY A 203 -24.72 4.66 13.43
C GLY A 203 -24.46 3.17 13.66
N LEU A 204 -25.49 2.42 14.08
CA LEU A 204 -25.33 0.98 14.31
C LEU A 204 -25.11 0.19 13.02
N ILE A 205 -25.82 0.51 11.94
CA ILE A 205 -25.59 -0.14 10.64
C ILE A 205 -24.15 0.06 10.17
N GLN A 206 -23.61 1.28 10.28
CA GLN A 206 -22.23 1.58 9.91
C GLN A 206 -21.23 0.78 10.77
N LEU A 207 -21.45 0.71 12.08
CA LEU A 207 -20.56 -0.04 12.97
C LEU A 207 -20.60 -1.54 12.74
N ILE A 208 -21.80 -2.11 12.50
CA ILE A 208 -21.96 -3.53 12.15
C ILE A 208 -21.22 -3.82 10.85
N LYS A 209 -21.42 -3.00 9.81
CA LYS A 209 -20.75 -3.16 8.52
C LYS A 209 -19.23 -2.97 8.60
N ARG A 210 -18.76 -2.09 9.48
CA ARG A 210 -17.31 -1.86 9.64
C ARG A 210 -16.62 -3.01 10.37
N TYR A 211 -17.15 -3.43 11.51
CA TYR A 211 -16.43 -4.32 12.43
C TYR A 211 -16.91 -5.78 12.40
N SER A 212 -18.14 -6.03 11.94
CA SER A 212 -18.83 -7.32 12.09
C SER A 212 -19.56 -7.81 10.83
N ASN A 213 -19.27 -7.24 9.65
CA ASN A 213 -19.97 -7.59 8.41
C ASN A 213 -19.85 -9.07 8.02
N TYR A 214 -18.81 -9.73 8.50
CA TYR A 214 -18.46 -11.09 8.12
C TYR A 214 -18.48 -12.06 9.31
N VAL A 215 -19.13 -11.67 10.42
CA VAL A 215 -19.50 -12.61 11.48
C VAL A 215 -20.40 -13.70 10.87
N ARG A 216 -20.16 -14.96 11.24
CA ARG A 216 -20.73 -16.16 10.58
C ARG A 216 -22.24 -16.34 10.78
N TYR A 217 -22.86 -15.50 11.60
CA TYR A 217 -24.27 -15.54 11.95
C TYR A 217 -24.98 -14.26 11.49
N PRO A 218 -26.28 -14.33 11.17
CA PRO A 218 -27.03 -13.15 10.76
C PRO A 218 -27.15 -12.16 11.91
N ILE A 219 -26.71 -10.93 11.67
CA ILE A 219 -26.90 -9.78 12.55
C ILE A 219 -28.16 -9.06 12.08
N LYS A 220 -29.24 -9.29 12.82
CA LYS A 220 -30.57 -8.76 12.55
C LYS A 220 -30.79 -7.44 13.27
N MET A 221 -31.49 -6.51 12.63
CA MET A 221 -31.82 -5.22 13.20
C MET A 221 -33.18 -4.75 12.66
N GLU A 222 -33.99 -4.15 13.53
CA GLU A 222 -35.20 -3.45 13.09
C GLU A 222 -34.80 -2.13 12.42
N VAL A 223 -35.24 -1.92 11.17
CA VAL A 223 -34.93 -0.74 10.37
C VAL A 223 -36.20 -0.08 9.84
N THR A 224 -36.14 1.24 9.68
CA THR A 224 -37.24 2.07 9.18
C THR A 224 -37.13 2.21 7.67
N LYS A 225 -38.17 1.76 6.96
CA LYS A 225 -38.28 1.92 5.51
C LYS A 225 -39.48 2.75 5.12
N SER A 226 -39.42 3.32 3.92
CA SER A 226 -40.54 4.07 3.34
C SER A 226 -41.07 3.35 2.10
N ARG A 227 -42.39 3.17 2.03
CA ARG A 227 -43.08 2.65 0.84
C ARG A 227 -44.13 3.62 0.35
N LYS A 228 -44.31 3.63 -0.96
CA LYS A 228 -45.36 4.40 -1.62
C LYS A 228 -46.69 3.67 -1.45
N VAL A 229 -47.66 4.33 -0.82
CA VAL A 229 -49.04 3.86 -0.69
C VAL A 229 -49.88 4.60 -1.73
N GLU A 230 -50.51 3.84 -2.63
CA GLU A 230 -51.40 4.42 -3.63
C GLU A 230 -52.62 5.04 -2.95
N ALA A 231 -53.07 6.19 -3.47
CA ALA A 231 -54.26 6.82 -2.94
C ALA A 231 -55.50 5.97 -3.28
N PRO A 232 -56.51 5.91 -2.39
CA PRO A 232 -57.75 5.18 -2.69
C PRO A 232 -58.39 5.70 -3.98
N GLU A 233 -59.08 4.81 -4.71
CA GLU A 233 -59.73 5.19 -5.97
C GLU A 233 -60.68 6.38 -5.75
N PRO A 234 -60.61 7.43 -6.57
CA PRO A 234 -61.42 8.62 -6.38
C PRO A 234 -62.90 8.29 -6.57
N ALA A 235 -63.76 8.90 -5.75
CA ALA A 235 -65.20 8.84 -5.94
C ALA A 235 -65.58 9.52 -7.27
N GLU A 236 -66.71 9.11 -7.86
CA GLU A 236 -67.16 9.57 -9.17
C GLU A 236 -67.31 11.12 -9.19
N GLY A 237 -66.41 11.80 -9.90
CA GLY A 237 -66.36 13.27 -9.99
C GLY A 237 -65.22 13.95 -9.22
N GLU A 238 -64.39 13.21 -8.48
CA GLU A 238 -63.22 13.73 -7.76
C GLU A 238 -61.89 13.50 -8.51
N GLN A 239 -60.90 14.38 -8.26
CA GLN A 239 -59.56 14.21 -8.83
C GLN A 239 -58.77 13.13 -8.05
N PRO A 240 -57.96 12.31 -8.74
CA PRO A 240 -57.12 11.31 -8.07
C PRO A 240 -56.14 12.00 -7.13
N SER A 241 -56.13 11.54 -5.88
CA SER A 241 -55.19 12.05 -4.87
C SER A 241 -53.77 11.55 -5.15
N ALA A 242 -52.77 12.36 -4.80
CA ALA A 242 -51.38 11.96 -4.93
C ALA A 242 -51.07 10.79 -3.97
N PRO A 243 -50.22 9.84 -4.39
CA PRO A 243 -49.77 8.76 -3.53
C PRO A 243 -49.02 9.31 -2.31
N THR A 244 -49.22 8.70 -1.16
CA THR A 244 -48.56 9.06 0.11
C THR A 244 -47.39 8.11 0.40
N TRP A 245 -46.46 8.55 1.23
CA TRP A 245 -45.37 7.71 1.72
C TRP A 245 -45.67 7.31 3.15
N GLU A 246 -45.63 6.01 3.43
CA GLU A 246 -45.79 5.44 4.77
C GLU A 246 -44.43 4.88 5.23
N SER A 247 -44.03 5.22 6.45
CA SER A 247 -42.89 4.58 7.11
C SER A 247 -43.35 3.32 7.85
N TYR A 248 -42.59 2.23 7.71
CA TYR A 248 -42.82 0.98 8.43
C TYR A 248 -41.48 0.43 8.94
N THR A 249 -41.54 -0.39 9.98
CA THR A 249 -40.36 -1.12 10.48
C THR A 249 -40.35 -2.54 9.96
N GLU A 250 -39.18 -3.04 9.63
CA GLU A 250 -38.95 -4.45 9.35
C GLU A 250 -37.60 -4.92 9.89
N VAL A 251 -37.49 -6.22 10.17
CA VAL A 251 -36.23 -6.82 10.62
C VAL A 251 -35.41 -7.19 9.39
N GLU A 252 -34.24 -6.59 9.25
CA GLU A 252 -33.28 -6.89 8.18
C GLU A 252 -32.02 -7.55 8.72
N THR A 253 -31.38 -8.38 7.89
CA THR A 253 -30.02 -8.85 8.13
C THR A 253 -29.04 -7.82 7.59
N ILE A 254 -28.22 -7.26 8.46
CA ILE A 254 -27.34 -6.13 8.14
C ILE A 254 -25.98 -6.58 7.60
N ASN A 255 -25.49 -7.73 8.05
CA ASN A 255 -24.18 -8.26 7.70
C ASN A 255 -24.26 -9.24 6.50
N SER A 256 -23.15 -9.40 5.78
CA SER A 256 -23.06 -10.24 4.58
C SER A 256 -22.65 -11.70 4.88
N MET A 257 -22.18 -11.98 6.11
CA MET A 257 -21.75 -13.27 6.68
C MET A 257 -20.57 -13.98 6.02
N ILE A 258 -20.54 -14.08 4.69
CA ILE A 258 -19.46 -14.74 3.94
C ILE A 258 -18.58 -13.66 3.32
N PRO A 259 -17.34 -13.48 3.81
CA PRO A 259 -16.43 -12.55 3.19
C PRO A 259 -16.10 -12.94 1.75
N ILE A 260 -16.05 -11.95 0.87
CA ILE A 260 -15.74 -12.15 -0.55
C ILE A 260 -14.37 -12.80 -0.76
N TRP A 261 -13.41 -12.57 0.15
CA TRP A 261 -12.07 -13.16 0.09
C TRP A 261 -12.01 -14.63 0.52
N LYS A 262 -13.08 -15.18 1.11
CA LYS A 262 -13.18 -16.62 1.45
C LYS A 262 -13.95 -17.44 0.42
N ARG A 263 -14.69 -16.77 -0.46
CA ARG A 263 -15.39 -17.42 -1.58
C ARG A 263 -14.38 -17.89 -2.62
N LYS A 264 -14.65 -19.03 -3.25
CA LYS A 264 -13.77 -19.53 -4.32
C LYS A 264 -13.79 -18.53 -5.47
N LYS A 265 -12.64 -18.33 -6.12
CA LYS A 265 -12.53 -17.44 -7.29
C LYS A 265 -13.54 -17.75 -8.41
N SER A 266 -13.97 -19.01 -8.56
CA SER A 266 -14.99 -19.41 -9.54
C SER A 266 -16.42 -19.00 -9.18
N GLU A 267 -16.66 -18.62 -7.92
CA GLU A 267 -17.98 -18.29 -7.37
C GLU A 267 -18.16 -16.77 -7.22
N VAL A 268 -17.16 -15.96 -7.53
CA VAL A 268 -17.19 -14.50 -7.42
C VAL A 268 -16.95 -13.90 -8.80
N SER A 269 -17.89 -13.08 -9.29
CA SER A 269 -17.69 -12.36 -10.56
C SER A 269 -16.73 -11.18 -10.39
N GLN A 270 -16.17 -10.69 -11.50
CA GLN A 270 -15.31 -9.49 -11.44
C GLN A 270 -16.10 -8.25 -11.00
N GLU A 271 -17.38 -8.16 -11.35
CA GLU A 271 -18.26 -7.08 -10.91
C GLU A 271 -18.44 -7.08 -9.39
N GLU A 272 -18.59 -8.25 -8.77
CA GLU A 272 -18.65 -8.36 -7.30
C GLU A 272 -17.35 -7.89 -6.64
N TYR A 273 -16.18 -8.23 -7.22
CA TYR A 273 -14.90 -7.71 -6.74
C TYR A 273 -14.79 -6.19 -6.90
N ASN A 274 -15.28 -5.64 -8.01
CA ASN A 274 -15.24 -4.21 -8.28
C ASN A 274 -16.15 -3.43 -7.31
N GLU A 275 -17.37 -3.92 -7.05
CA GLU A 275 -18.29 -3.31 -6.09
C GLU A 275 -17.74 -3.36 -4.67
N PHE A 276 -17.14 -4.48 -4.27
CA PHE A 276 -16.42 -4.58 -2.99
C PHE A 276 -15.28 -3.55 -2.92
N TYR A 277 -14.43 -3.48 -3.95
CA TYR A 277 -13.32 -2.55 -3.99
C TYR A 277 -13.77 -1.08 -3.82
N LYS A 278 -14.77 -0.66 -4.59
CA LYS A 278 -15.30 0.72 -4.54
C LYS A 278 -15.94 1.04 -3.19
N THR A 279 -16.70 0.10 -2.63
CA THR A 279 -17.43 0.30 -1.37
C THR A 279 -16.47 0.38 -0.19
N ASP A 280 -15.57 -0.59 -0.06
CA ASP A 280 -14.71 -0.75 1.11
C ASP A 280 -13.49 0.18 1.08
N PHE A 281 -12.99 0.56 -0.11
CA PHE A 281 -11.83 1.47 -0.24
C PHE A 281 -12.20 2.89 -0.71
N HIS A 282 -13.50 3.19 -0.83
CA HIS A 282 -14.03 4.50 -1.22
C HIS A 282 -13.48 5.04 -2.55
N ASP A 283 -13.31 4.14 -3.52
CA ASP A 283 -12.92 4.48 -4.88
C ASP A 283 -14.15 4.56 -5.79
N PHE A 284 -14.02 5.29 -6.89
CA PHE A 284 -15.06 5.44 -7.91
C PHE A 284 -14.78 4.60 -9.16
N GLU A 285 -13.54 4.19 -9.37
CA GLU A 285 -13.11 3.38 -10.51
C GLU A 285 -12.95 1.90 -10.14
N ASP A 286 -13.05 1.03 -11.16
CA ASP A 286 -12.71 -0.38 -10.99
C ASP A 286 -11.20 -0.54 -10.75
N PRO A 287 -10.76 -1.54 -9.99
CA PRO A 287 -9.34 -1.80 -9.80
C PRO A 287 -8.68 -2.28 -11.10
N ALA A 288 -7.43 -1.88 -11.34
CA ALA A 288 -6.65 -2.33 -12.50
C ALA A 288 -6.30 -3.83 -12.42
N ARG A 289 -6.19 -4.36 -11.19
CA ARG A 289 -5.91 -5.78 -10.96
C ARG A 289 -6.54 -6.26 -9.66
N THR A 290 -7.08 -7.48 -9.67
CA THR A 290 -7.53 -8.20 -8.49
C THR A 290 -6.61 -9.41 -8.26
N ILE A 291 -6.09 -9.54 -7.04
CA ILE A 291 -5.15 -10.57 -6.64
C ILE A 291 -5.74 -11.30 -5.43
N SER A 292 -5.99 -12.60 -5.56
CA SER A 292 -6.50 -13.44 -4.48
C SER A 292 -5.48 -14.52 -4.11
N VAL A 293 -5.37 -14.79 -2.80
CA VAL A 293 -4.50 -15.79 -2.20
C VAL A 293 -5.28 -16.58 -1.17
N HIS A 294 -5.24 -17.90 -1.30
CA HIS A 294 -5.64 -18.83 -0.24
C HIS A 294 -4.40 -19.64 0.11
N ALA A 295 -3.88 -19.44 1.33
CA ALA A 295 -2.69 -20.12 1.81
C ALA A 295 -3.05 -21.07 2.95
N GLU A 296 -2.64 -22.34 2.81
CA GLU A 296 -2.81 -23.39 3.82
C GLU A 296 -1.45 -23.99 4.20
N GLY A 297 -1.34 -24.53 5.42
CA GLY A 297 -0.16 -25.25 5.90
C GLY A 297 0.56 -24.50 7.02
N SER A 298 1.81 -24.08 6.78
CA SER A 298 2.64 -23.45 7.83
C SER A 298 2.14 -22.07 8.27
N LEU A 299 1.36 -21.40 7.43
CA LEU A 299 0.67 -20.14 7.69
C LEU A 299 -0.67 -20.25 6.97
N ASN A 300 -1.77 -20.17 7.72
CA ASN A 300 -3.12 -20.20 7.15
C ASN A 300 -3.65 -18.78 7.07
N TYR A 301 -3.93 -18.31 5.86
CA TYR A 301 -4.52 -17.00 5.64
C TYR A 301 -5.16 -16.89 4.26
N ASP A 302 -6.17 -16.03 4.19
CA ASP A 302 -6.78 -15.56 2.95
C ASP A 302 -6.34 -14.12 2.71
N ALA A 303 -6.06 -13.75 1.47
CA ALA A 303 -5.83 -12.36 1.10
C ALA A 303 -6.55 -12.02 -0.21
N LEU A 304 -7.15 -10.83 -0.24
CA LEU A 304 -7.73 -10.25 -1.43
C LEU A 304 -7.20 -8.82 -1.56
N MET A 305 -6.38 -8.62 -2.58
CA MET A 305 -5.67 -7.38 -2.85
C MET A 305 -6.08 -6.81 -4.19
N PHE A 306 -6.00 -5.48 -4.28
CA PHE A 306 -6.38 -4.70 -5.43
C PHE A 306 -5.29 -3.70 -5.76
N VAL A 307 -4.95 -3.63 -7.04
CA VAL A 307 -4.14 -2.54 -7.59
C VAL A 307 -5.13 -1.48 -8.08
N PRO A 308 -5.14 -0.26 -7.52
CA PRO A 308 -6.01 0.81 -7.99
C PRO A 308 -5.73 1.15 -9.46
N SER A 309 -6.74 1.62 -10.19
CA SER A 309 -6.54 2.10 -11.57
C SER A 309 -5.87 3.47 -11.64
N ARG A 310 -5.89 4.23 -10.54
CA ARG A 310 -5.31 5.56 -10.45
C ARG A 310 -4.60 5.74 -9.12
N ALA A 311 -3.47 6.46 -9.13
CA ALA A 311 -2.81 6.83 -7.89
C ALA A 311 -3.70 7.79 -7.07
N PRO A 312 -3.90 7.53 -5.75
CA PRO A 312 -4.58 8.48 -4.87
C PRO A 312 -3.88 9.84 -4.88
N TRP A 313 -4.66 10.93 -4.85
CA TRP A 313 -4.12 12.30 -4.91
C TRP A 313 -3.15 12.61 -3.75
N ASP A 314 -3.35 11.97 -2.61
CA ASP A 314 -2.57 12.12 -1.39
C ASP A 314 -1.42 11.14 -1.28
N MET A 315 -1.19 10.24 -2.27
CA MET A 315 -0.22 9.14 -2.20
C MET A 315 1.21 9.57 -1.83
N TYR A 316 1.63 10.77 -2.27
CA TYR A 316 2.96 11.32 -1.97
C TYR A 316 2.95 12.35 -0.83
N SER A 317 1.84 12.49 -0.13
CA SER A 317 1.72 13.33 1.06
C SER A 317 2.26 12.61 2.30
N LYS A 318 2.63 13.39 3.33
CA LYS A 318 3.07 12.82 4.62
C LYS A 318 1.95 12.12 5.38
N ASP A 319 0.70 12.44 5.08
CA ASP A 319 -0.48 11.94 5.78
C ASP A 319 -1.06 10.68 5.12
N TYR A 320 -0.46 10.21 4.02
CA TYR A 320 -0.90 9.00 3.34
C TYR A 320 -0.74 7.78 4.24
N GLN A 321 -1.86 7.11 4.51
CA GLN A 321 -1.87 5.86 5.25
C GLN A 321 -1.92 4.67 4.29
N ARG A 322 -0.85 3.87 4.34
CA ARG A 322 -0.66 2.63 3.58
C ARG A 322 -1.03 1.40 4.41
N GLY A 323 -1.15 0.26 3.75
CA GLY A 323 -1.38 -1.03 4.39
C GLY A 323 -2.68 -1.70 3.96
N LEU A 324 -2.83 -2.97 4.37
CA LEU A 324 -4.01 -3.78 4.11
C LEU A 324 -4.86 -3.87 5.39
N ALA A 325 -6.18 -4.00 5.23
CA ALA A 325 -7.04 -4.30 6.36
C ALA A 325 -6.75 -5.71 6.88
N LEU A 326 -6.50 -5.82 8.17
CA LEU A 326 -6.16 -7.06 8.83
C LEU A 326 -7.37 -7.58 9.61
N TYR A 327 -7.76 -8.81 9.26
CA TYR A 327 -8.81 -9.57 9.92
C TYR A 327 -8.20 -10.77 10.65
N SER A 328 -8.87 -11.18 11.72
CA SER A 328 -8.64 -12.47 12.36
C SER A 328 -9.98 -13.14 12.61
N ALA A 329 -10.16 -14.33 12.04
CA ALA A 329 -11.42 -15.06 12.09
C ALA A 329 -12.62 -14.19 11.63
N ASN A 330 -12.48 -13.51 10.48
CA ASN A 330 -13.47 -12.58 9.91
C ASN A 330 -13.74 -11.29 10.72
N VAL A 331 -13.06 -11.04 11.83
CA VAL A 331 -13.21 -9.82 12.63
C VAL A 331 -12.11 -8.82 12.30
N LEU A 332 -12.48 -7.58 12.01
CA LEU A 332 -11.53 -6.51 11.70
C LEU A 332 -10.69 -6.17 12.95
N ILE A 333 -9.37 -6.30 12.81
CA ILE A 333 -8.37 -5.98 13.83
C ILE A 333 -7.79 -4.60 13.57
N MET A 334 -7.37 -4.34 12.33
CA MET A 334 -6.71 -3.09 11.93
C MET A 334 -7.14 -2.69 10.52
N ASP A 335 -7.55 -1.43 10.36
CA ASP A 335 -8.01 -0.88 9.07
C ASP A 335 -6.86 -0.79 8.05
N LYS A 336 -5.67 -0.39 8.52
CA LYS A 336 -4.47 -0.22 7.70
C LYS A 336 -3.24 -0.77 8.40
N CYS A 337 -2.87 -2.00 8.08
CA CYS A 337 -1.66 -2.64 8.59
C CYS A 337 -0.51 -2.46 7.59
N GLU A 338 0.34 -1.46 7.84
CA GLU A 338 1.48 -1.16 6.95
C GLU A 338 2.53 -2.27 6.91
N GLU A 339 2.66 -3.06 7.98
CA GLU A 339 3.63 -4.16 8.05
C GLU A 339 3.37 -5.29 7.03
N LEU A 340 2.17 -5.34 6.44
CA LEU A 340 1.79 -6.32 5.42
C LEU A 340 2.32 -5.98 4.03
N LEU A 341 2.79 -4.75 3.80
CA LEU A 341 3.25 -4.28 2.50
C LEU A 341 4.57 -3.52 2.61
N PRO A 342 5.53 -3.77 1.70
CA PRO A 342 6.67 -2.87 1.56
C PRO A 342 6.25 -1.51 0.98
N ASP A 343 7.05 -0.47 1.23
CA ASP A 343 6.80 0.92 0.78
C ASP A 343 6.49 1.01 -0.72
N TYR A 344 7.24 0.29 -1.55
CA TYR A 344 7.08 0.29 -3.00
C TYR A 344 5.81 -0.39 -3.52
N PHE A 345 5.08 -1.13 -2.68
CA PHE A 345 3.73 -1.64 -2.95
C PHE A 345 2.67 -0.99 -2.06
N GLY A 346 2.97 0.13 -1.41
CA GLY A 346 2.05 0.83 -0.50
C GLY A 346 0.77 1.34 -1.15
N PHE A 347 0.68 1.34 -2.48
CA PHE A 347 -0.54 1.66 -3.25
C PHE A 347 -1.58 0.54 -3.24
N VAL A 348 -1.17 -0.71 -2.94
CA VAL A 348 -2.07 -1.86 -2.96
C VAL A 348 -3.10 -1.72 -1.83
N ARG A 349 -4.37 -1.92 -2.16
CA ARG A 349 -5.49 -1.96 -1.21
C ARG A 349 -5.95 -3.39 -1.04
N GLY A 350 -6.64 -3.71 0.03
CA GLY A 350 -7.13 -5.06 0.23
C GLY A 350 -7.23 -5.47 1.68
N VAL A 351 -7.46 -6.77 1.85
CA VAL A 351 -7.68 -7.42 3.13
C VAL A 351 -6.78 -8.65 3.26
N VAL A 352 -6.41 -8.97 4.50
CA VAL A 352 -5.75 -10.21 4.89
C VAL A 352 -6.48 -10.75 6.11
N ASP A 353 -6.97 -11.98 6.04
CA ASP A 353 -7.63 -12.66 7.15
C ASP A 353 -6.82 -13.89 7.57
N SER A 354 -6.46 -13.96 8.85
CA SER A 354 -5.74 -15.11 9.40
C SER A 354 -6.19 -15.42 10.83
N SER A 355 -6.60 -16.66 11.05
CA SER A 355 -6.96 -17.20 12.37
C SER A 355 -5.73 -17.56 13.22
N ASP A 356 -4.54 -17.61 12.62
CA ASP A 356 -3.29 -18.02 13.27
C ASP A 356 -2.58 -16.88 14.02
N LEU A 357 -3.09 -15.63 13.91
CA LEU A 357 -2.45 -14.45 14.47
C LEU A 357 -2.67 -14.34 15.98
N THR A 358 -1.58 -14.13 16.73
CA THR A 358 -1.64 -13.80 18.16
C THR A 358 -1.96 -12.33 18.37
N LEU A 359 -3.20 -12.05 18.75
CA LEU A 359 -3.67 -10.70 19.04
C LEU A 359 -3.16 -10.19 20.39
N ASN A 360 -3.05 -8.87 20.53
CA ASN A 360 -2.86 -8.25 21.84
C ASN A 360 -4.22 -8.12 22.58
N ILE A 361 -4.18 -7.64 23.83
CA ILE A 361 -5.38 -7.49 24.67
C ILE A 361 -6.41 -6.51 24.05
N SER A 362 -5.96 -5.41 23.43
CA SER A 362 -6.88 -4.42 22.82
C SER A 362 -7.46 -4.89 21.47
N ARG A 363 -6.84 -5.90 20.86
CA ARG A 363 -7.06 -6.34 19.47
C ARG A 363 -6.96 -5.19 18.47
N GLU A 364 -6.14 -4.18 18.78
CA GLU A 364 -5.84 -3.05 17.90
C GLU A 364 -4.39 -3.11 17.39
N THR A 365 -3.50 -3.83 18.08
CA THR A 365 -2.12 -4.05 17.63
C THR A 365 -1.71 -5.52 17.80
N LEU A 366 -0.67 -5.95 17.11
CA LEU A 366 -0.25 -7.36 17.11
C LEU A 366 0.83 -7.62 18.16
N GLN A 367 0.79 -8.80 18.79
CA GLN A 367 1.91 -9.32 19.59
C GLN A 367 2.75 -10.23 18.70
N HIS A 368 4.07 -10.02 18.67
CA HIS A 368 5.06 -10.82 17.94
C HIS A 368 4.95 -10.79 16.39
N ASN A 369 5.75 -9.96 15.73
CA ASN A 369 5.72 -9.72 14.26
C ASN A 369 6.24 -10.85 13.35
N GLY A 370 6.49 -12.06 13.86
CA GLY A 370 7.13 -13.14 13.09
C GLY A 370 6.26 -13.66 11.94
N GLN A 371 5.03 -14.09 12.26
CA GLN A 371 4.06 -14.58 11.30
C GLN A 371 3.64 -13.48 10.32
N LEU A 372 3.39 -12.27 10.83
CA LEU A 372 3.00 -11.12 10.01
C LEU A 372 4.05 -10.80 8.94
N ARG A 373 5.34 -10.75 9.31
CA ARG A 373 6.43 -10.57 8.34
C ARG A 373 6.52 -11.69 7.32
N ALA A 374 6.22 -12.92 7.72
CA ALA A 374 6.23 -14.06 6.81
C ALA A 374 5.06 -13.99 5.81
N ILE A 375 3.87 -13.54 6.24
CA ILE A 375 2.73 -13.22 5.37
C ILE A 375 3.13 -12.09 4.42
N ALA A 376 3.65 -10.97 4.94
CA ALA A 376 4.07 -9.81 4.15
C ALA A 376 5.04 -10.19 3.01
N ARG A 377 6.05 -11.02 3.29
CA ARG A 377 6.99 -11.53 2.25
C ARG A 377 6.31 -12.39 1.18
N ARG A 378 5.28 -13.16 1.55
CA ARG A 378 4.51 -13.96 0.57
C ARG A 378 3.63 -13.06 -0.28
N LEU A 379 3.01 -12.04 0.32
CA LEU A 379 2.20 -11.04 -0.38
C LEU A 379 3.05 -10.23 -1.35
N GLU A 380 4.24 -9.75 -0.94
CA GLU A 380 5.21 -9.06 -1.79
C GLU A 380 5.53 -9.88 -3.05
N LYS A 381 5.88 -11.16 -2.88
CA LYS A 381 6.16 -12.07 -4.01
C LYS A 381 4.96 -12.26 -4.91
N LYS A 382 3.75 -12.37 -4.33
CA LYS A 382 2.52 -12.56 -5.09
C LYS A 382 2.18 -11.30 -5.90
N ILE A 383 2.26 -10.11 -5.29
CA ILE A 383 2.06 -8.82 -5.97
C ILE A 383 3.06 -8.68 -7.13
N LYS A 384 4.35 -8.93 -6.89
CA LYS A 384 5.36 -8.93 -7.95
C LYS A 384 4.97 -9.87 -9.11
N ALA A 385 4.60 -11.11 -8.80
CA ALA A 385 4.25 -12.10 -9.80
C ALA A 385 3.02 -11.71 -10.63
N ASP A 386 1.99 -11.16 -10.00
CA ASP A 386 0.79 -10.68 -10.71
C ASP A 386 1.06 -9.46 -11.59
N LEU A 387 1.93 -8.53 -11.14
CA LEU A 387 2.37 -7.39 -11.95
C LEU A 387 3.22 -7.86 -13.14
N ALA A 388 4.11 -8.84 -12.95
CA ALA A 388 4.89 -9.43 -14.04
C ALA A 388 4.00 -10.17 -15.05
N SER A 389 2.99 -10.93 -14.61
CA SER A 389 2.00 -11.54 -15.51
C SER A 389 1.19 -10.46 -16.23
N MET A 390 0.80 -9.38 -15.56
CA MET A 390 0.12 -8.26 -16.22
C MET A 390 1.00 -7.64 -17.32
N ARG A 391 2.28 -7.44 -17.05
CA ARG A 391 3.28 -6.96 -18.02
C ARG A 391 3.40 -7.86 -19.24
N ASP A 392 3.44 -9.17 -19.03
CA ASP A 392 3.71 -10.17 -20.07
C ASP A 392 2.46 -10.53 -20.89
N ASP A 393 1.29 -10.61 -20.24
CA ASP A 393 0.04 -11.07 -20.83
C ASP A 393 -0.85 -9.91 -21.33
N ASP A 394 -0.72 -8.70 -20.76
CA ASP A 394 -1.54 -7.51 -21.08
C ASP A 394 -0.70 -6.23 -20.97
N ARG A 395 0.22 -6.06 -21.92
CA ARG A 395 1.15 -4.92 -22.01
C ARG A 395 0.44 -3.57 -21.91
N GLU A 396 -0.71 -3.40 -22.57
CA GLU A 396 -1.43 -2.13 -22.62
C GLU A 396 -1.99 -1.75 -21.25
N ALA A 397 -2.57 -2.70 -20.52
CA ALA A 397 -3.00 -2.46 -19.15
C ALA A 397 -1.80 -2.18 -18.23
N TYR A 398 -0.69 -2.89 -18.43
CA TYR A 398 0.52 -2.68 -17.62
C TYR A 398 1.14 -1.31 -17.82
N GLU A 399 1.15 -0.77 -19.04
CA GLU A 399 1.61 0.60 -19.31
C GLU A 399 0.74 1.64 -18.58
N ARG A 400 -0.59 1.48 -18.59
CA ARG A 400 -1.49 2.33 -17.79
C ARG A 400 -1.20 2.25 -16.29
N PHE A 401 -0.96 1.05 -15.77
CA PHE A 401 -0.52 0.86 -14.38
C PHE A 401 0.81 1.60 -14.13
N PHE A 402 1.78 1.46 -15.05
CA PHE A 402 3.10 2.04 -14.90
C PHE A 402 3.09 3.57 -14.96
N GLU A 403 2.19 4.18 -15.74
CA GLU A 403 1.96 5.63 -15.72
C GLU A 403 1.55 6.13 -14.33
N GLN A 404 0.75 5.35 -13.59
CA GLN A 404 0.26 5.73 -12.26
C GLN A 404 1.27 5.41 -11.14
N PHE A 405 1.96 4.27 -11.22
CA PHE A 405 2.75 3.75 -10.09
C PHE A 405 4.22 3.50 -10.39
N GLY A 406 4.67 3.68 -11.64
CA GLY A 406 6.06 3.46 -12.06
C GLY A 406 7.05 4.32 -11.28
N ARG A 407 6.69 5.58 -10.97
CA ARG A 407 7.48 6.45 -10.09
C ARG A 407 7.69 5.84 -8.71
N THR A 408 6.67 5.20 -8.14
CA THR A 408 6.72 4.56 -6.82
C THR A 408 7.65 3.34 -6.83
N LEU A 409 7.61 2.53 -7.89
CA LEU A 409 8.53 1.39 -8.06
C LEU A 409 9.99 1.85 -8.16
N LYS A 410 10.25 2.86 -8.99
CA LYS A 410 11.59 3.46 -9.15
C LYS A 410 12.11 4.06 -7.85
N PHE A 411 11.25 4.78 -7.12
CA PHE A 411 11.57 5.33 -5.81
C PHE A 411 11.89 4.22 -4.79
N GLY A 412 11.21 3.07 -4.85
CA GLY A 412 11.52 1.91 -4.03
C GLY A 412 12.95 1.41 -4.17
N ILE A 413 13.49 1.38 -5.39
CA ILE A 413 14.89 1.01 -5.63
C ILE A 413 15.83 2.07 -5.07
N TYR A 414 15.55 3.35 -5.33
CA TYR A 414 16.38 4.46 -4.84
C TYR A 414 16.43 4.52 -3.30
N GLN A 415 15.27 4.58 -2.64
CA GLN A 415 15.15 4.70 -1.18
C GLN A 415 15.79 3.51 -0.45
N SER A 416 15.78 2.33 -1.07
CA SER A 416 16.41 1.13 -0.52
C SER A 416 17.89 1.00 -0.87
N TYR A 417 18.51 2.02 -1.47
CA TYR A 417 19.90 1.99 -1.95
C TYR A 417 20.20 0.76 -2.81
N GLY A 418 19.25 0.38 -3.68
CA GLY A 418 19.38 -0.76 -4.59
C GLY A 418 18.97 -2.12 -3.99
N MET A 419 18.68 -2.23 -2.69
CA MET A 419 18.30 -3.52 -2.09
C MET A 419 17.00 -4.10 -2.68
N ALA A 420 16.08 -3.26 -3.16
CA ALA A 420 14.84 -3.71 -3.81
C ALA A 420 15.00 -4.03 -5.31
N LYS A 421 16.21 -3.90 -5.88
CA LYS A 421 16.48 -4.08 -7.31
C LYS A 421 15.96 -5.42 -7.84
N ASP A 422 16.29 -6.52 -7.17
CA ASP A 422 15.90 -7.87 -7.63
C ASP A 422 14.38 -8.10 -7.61
N THR A 423 13.66 -7.36 -6.77
CA THR A 423 12.19 -7.40 -6.70
C THR A 423 11.54 -6.53 -7.77
N LEU A 424 12.16 -5.41 -8.17
CA LEU A 424 11.48 -4.35 -8.91
C LEU A 424 12.02 -4.07 -10.32
N ALA A 425 13.28 -4.36 -10.60
CA ALA A 425 13.93 -3.92 -11.83
C ALA A 425 13.30 -4.51 -13.10
N ASP A 426 12.82 -5.76 -13.04
CA ASP A 426 12.10 -6.42 -14.12
C ASP A 426 10.70 -5.82 -14.36
N LEU A 427 10.13 -5.12 -13.38
CA LEU A 427 8.85 -4.41 -13.52
C LEU A 427 9.00 -3.03 -14.19
N LEU A 428 10.22 -2.51 -14.35
CA LEU A 428 10.42 -1.16 -14.86
C LEU A 428 10.24 -1.07 -16.39
N LEU A 429 9.63 0.03 -16.82
CA LEU A 429 9.58 0.44 -18.22
C LEU A 429 10.30 1.77 -18.42
N PHE A 430 10.97 1.87 -19.57
CA PHE A 430 11.65 3.06 -20.05
C PHE A 430 11.37 3.26 -21.53
N TYR A 431 11.37 4.49 -22.02
CA TYR A 431 11.17 4.74 -23.44
C TYR A 431 12.48 4.52 -24.20
N SER A 432 12.49 3.63 -25.18
CA SER A 432 13.65 3.35 -26.02
C SER A 432 13.75 4.38 -27.15
N ALA A 433 14.93 5.00 -27.30
CA ALA A 433 15.20 5.94 -28.38
C ALA A 433 15.31 5.24 -29.75
N LYS A 434 15.82 4.01 -29.80
CA LYS A 434 15.93 3.23 -31.05
C LYS A 434 14.60 2.62 -31.46
N GLN A 435 13.84 2.05 -30.52
CA GLN A 435 12.60 1.32 -30.78
C GLN A 435 11.36 2.21 -30.76
N GLN A 436 11.45 3.43 -30.23
CA GLN A 436 10.35 4.41 -30.18
C GLN A 436 9.09 3.90 -29.47
N LYS A 437 9.28 3.19 -28.35
CA LYS A 437 8.22 2.66 -27.49
C LYS A 437 8.75 2.41 -26.07
N MET A 438 7.84 2.15 -25.13
CA MET A 438 8.22 1.66 -23.81
C MET A 438 8.78 0.23 -23.92
N VAL A 439 9.88 -0.04 -23.22
CA VAL A 439 10.54 -1.34 -23.16
C VAL A 439 10.96 -1.65 -21.73
N THR A 440 11.04 -2.94 -21.39
CA THR A 440 11.72 -3.42 -20.17
C THR A 440 13.23 -3.44 -20.37
N LEU A 441 13.98 -3.61 -19.28
CA LEU A 441 15.43 -3.84 -19.35
C LEU A 441 15.77 -5.14 -20.08
N ASP A 442 14.97 -6.19 -19.91
CA ASP A 442 15.14 -7.44 -20.65
C ASP A 442 14.89 -7.27 -22.16
N GLU A 443 13.87 -6.50 -22.55
CA GLU A 443 13.57 -6.19 -23.95
C GLU A 443 14.67 -5.32 -24.59
N TYR A 444 15.28 -4.42 -23.82
CA TYR A 444 16.48 -3.69 -24.25
C TYR A 444 17.64 -4.64 -24.53
N LEU A 445 17.93 -5.56 -23.59
CA LEU A 445 19.04 -6.51 -23.72
C LEU A 445 18.83 -7.52 -24.85
N ALA A 446 17.58 -7.91 -25.12
CA ALA A 446 17.25 -8.81 -26.22
C ALA A 446 17.53 -8.21 -27.61
N ASP A 447 17.46 -6.87 -27.76
CA ASP A 447 17.79 -6.15 -29.00
C ASP A 447 19.21 -5.53 -28.98
N ALA A 448 19.98 -5.78 -27.91
CA ALA A 448 21.31 -5.24 -27.76
C ALA A 448 22.30 -5.89 -28.75
N PRO A 449 23.23 -5.11 -29.35
CA PRO A 449 24.28 -5.66 -30.20
C PRO A 449 25.09 -6.75 -29.51
N THR A 450 25.58 -7.74 -30.26
CA THR A 450 26.47 -8.78 -29.75
C THR A 450 27.73 -8.17 -29.13
N GLY A 451 28.07 -8.57 -27.90
CA GLY A 451 29.21 -8.03 -27.15
C GLY A 451 28.91 -6.77 -26.34
N SER A 452 27.64 -6.35 -26.25
CA SER A 452 27.25 -5.26 -25.34
C SER A 452 27.51 -5.66 -23.88
N ASP A 453 28.14 -4.76 -23.12
CA ASP A 453 28.45 -4.92 -21.69
C ASP A 453 27.66 -3.95 -20.79
N ALA A 454 26.80 -3.12 -21.40
CA ALA A 454 26.15 -2.01 -20.74
C ALA A 454 24.73 -1.73 -21.26
N ILE A 455 23.93 -1.11 -20.39
CA ILE A 455 22.65 -0.49 -20.70
C ILE A 455 22.85 1.03 -20.68
N PHE A 456 22.62 1.68 -21.81
CA PHE A 456 22.77 3.13 -21.93
C PHE A 456 21.46 3.87 -21.63
N TYR A 457 21.54 4.96 -20.86
CA TYR A 457 20.40 5.82 -20.58
C TYR A 457 20.76 7.30 -20.62
N ALA A 458 19.76 8.14 -20.87
CA ALA A 458 19.85 9.59 -20.76
C ALA A 458 18.71 10.08 -19.86
N ALA A 459 19.03 10.95 -18.89
CA ALA A 459 18.06 11.51 -17.96
C ALA A 459 17.85 13.01 -18.18
N GLY A 460 16.61 13.48 -18.08
CA GLY A 460 16.25 14.88 -18.27
C GLY A 460 14.75 15.13 -18.06
N ASP A 461 14.28 16.32 -18.44
CA ASP A 461 12.89 16.78 -18.22
C ASP A 461 11.96 16.58 -19.43
N SER A 462 12.52 16.14 -20.57
CA SER A 462 11.81 16.05 -21.84
C SER A 462 12.36 14.93 -22.70
N ARG A 463 11.51 13.94 -22.98
CA ARG A 463 11.81 12.83 -23.88
C ARG A 463 12.22 13.28 -25.28
N GLU A 464 11.51 14.27 -25.84
CA GLU A 464 11.80 14.82 -27.17
C GLU A 464 13.18 15.50 -27.21
N ARG A 465 13.52 16.24 -26.15
CA ARG A 465 14.85 16.85 -26.01
C ARG A 465 15.93 15.78 -25.89
N LEU A 466 15.73 14.81 -25.00
CA LEU A 466 16.67 13.70 -24.77
C LEU A 466 16.96 12.94 -26.07
N ALA A 467 15.92 12.61 -26.84
CA ALA A 467 16.07 11.91 -28.13
C ALA A 467 16.94 12.69 -29.14
N SER A 468 16.97 14.01 -29.03
CA SER A 468 17.70 14.91 -29.93
C SER A 468 19.09 15.29 -29.41
N MET A 469 19.48 14.84 -28.22
CA MET A 469 20.77 15.19 -27.63
C MET A 469 21.93 14.58 -28.43
N PRO A 470 23.02 15.33 -28.69
CA PRO A 470 24.18 14.82 -29.43
C PRO A 470 24.77 13.52 -28.86
N LEU A 471 24.77 13.37 -27.54
CA LEU A 471 25.25 12.16 -26.87
C LEU A 471 24.36 10.95 -27.20
N VAL A 472 23.04 11.15 -27.21
CA VAL A 472 22.07 10.10 -27.55
C VAL A 472 22.17 9.73 -29.02
N THR A 473 22.19 10.71 -29.93
CA THR A 473 22.29 10.46 -31.37
C THR A 473 23.60 9.77 -31.76
N THR A 474 24.70 10.07 -31.07
CA THR A 474 25.98 9.38 -31.26
C THR A 474 25.88 7.90 -30.85
N VAL A 475 25.34 7.60 -29.67
CA VAL A 475 25.19 6.21 -29.20
C VAL A 475 24.29 5.41 -30.16
N LEU A 476 23.20 6.03 -30.64
CA LEU A 476 22.33 5.46 -31.67
C LEU A 476 23.08 5.22 -32.99
N ALA A 477 23.90 6.16 -33.45
CA ALA A 477 24.70 6.01 -34.67
C ALA A 477 25.74 4.89 -34.58
N LYS A 478 26.21 4.57 -33.37
CA LYS A 478 27.07 3.41 -33.09
C LYS A 478 26.30 2.07 -32.99
N GLY A 479 24.98 2.09 -33.18
CA GLY A 479 24.13 0.89 -33.23
C GLY A 479 23.56 0.45 -31.88
N TYR A 480 23.82 1.18 -30.80
CA TYR A 480 23.30 0.90 -29.46
C TYR A 480 22.00 1.65 -29.23
N ASP A 481 21.14 1.11 -28.37
CA ASP A 481 19.92 1.80 -27.94
C ASP A 481 20.19 2.64 -26.68
N VAL A 482 19.35 3.65 -26.44
CA VAL A 482 19.41 4.52 -25.26
C VAL A 482 18.02 4.62 -24.64
N LEU A 483 17.94 4.35 -23.35
CA LEU A 483 16.73 4.53 -22.55
C LEU A 483 16.56 6.01 -22.18
N LEU A 484 15.46 6.62 -22.60
CA LEU A 484 15.10 8.01 -22.30
C LEU A 484 14.32 8.07 -20.98
N CYS A 485 14.93 8.70 -19.99
CA CYS A 485 14.45 8.80 -18.63
C CYS A 485 13.97 10.23 -18.34
N ASP A 486 12.67 10.45 -18.38
CA ASP A 486 12.03 11.77 -18.28
C ASP A 486 11.41 12.07 -16.89
N ALA A 487 11.55 11.16 -15.91
CA ALA A 487 11.08 11.39 -14.55
C ALA A 487 12.21 11.78 -13.58
N ASP A 488 11.86 12.61 -12.60
CA ASP A 488 12.77 13.13 -11.57
C ASP A 488 13.53 12.05 -10.77
N VAL A 489 12.91 10.88 -10.58
CA VAL A 489 13.47 9.74 -9.84
C VAL A 489 14.36 8.83 -10.68
N ASP A 490 14.33 8.95 -12.01
CA ASP A 490 14.91 7.95 -12.90
C ASP A 490 16.42 7.84 -12.74
N GLU A 491 17.12 8.97 -12.69
CA GLU A 491 18.57 8.99 -12.57
C GLU A 491 19.05 8.34 -11.27
N PHE A 492 18.39 8.69 -10.16
CA PHE A 492 18.65 8.10 -8.85
C PHE A 492 18.36 6.59 -8.84
N CYS A 493 17.29 6.16 -9.50
CA CYS A 493 16.95 4.75 -9.66
C CYS A 493 18.04 4.01 -10.44
N MET A 494 18.46 4.53 -11.60
CA MET A 494 19.51 3.95 -12.43
C MET A 494 20.84 3.84 -11.68
N MET A 495 21.23 4.89 -10.96
CA MET A 495 22.43 4.89 -10.12
C MET A 495 22.35 3.87 -8.98
N ALA A 496 21.21 3.80 -8.28
CA ALA A 496 21.00 2.84 -7.20
C ALA A 496 21.00 1.39 -7.68
N MET A 497 20.53 1.15 -8.92
CA MET A 497 20.65 -0.17 -9.54
C MET A 497 22.11 -0.50 -9.88
N GLY A 498 22.81 0.43 -10.55
CA GLY A 498 24.20 0.35 -11.00
C GLY A 498 24.49 -0.72 -12.07
N THR A 499 23.81 -1.86 -11.98
CA THR A 499 23.97 -3.06 -12.80
C THR A 499 22.65 -3.80 -12.96
N TYR A 500 22.48 -4.52 -14.08
CA TYR A 500 21.31 -5.37 -14.33
C TYR A 500 21.70 -6.61 -15.13
N GLY A 501 21.01 -7.73 -14.91
CA GLY A 501 21.25 -8.98 -15.64
C GLY A 501 22.69 -9.48 -15.56
N GLU A 502 23.02 -10.46 -16.40
CA GLU A 502 24.37 -11.00 -16.56
C GLU A 502 24.63 -11.39 -18.02
N HIS A 503 25.86 -11.23 -18.49
CA HIS A 503 26.35 -11.66 -19.80
C HIS A 503 27.63 -12.47 -19.67
N ALA A 504 27.84 -13.39 -20.61
CA ALA A 504 29.09 -14.12 -20.74
C ALA A 504 30.21 -13.19 -21.22
N VAL A 505 31.37 -13.23 -20.55
CA VAL A 505 32.58 -12.51 -20.96
C VAL A 505 33.35 -13.39 -21.94
N ASP A 506 33.75 -12.84 -23.09
CA ASP A 506 34.48 -13.55 -24.15
C ASP A 506 33.79 -14.84 -24.65
N GLY A 507 32.47 -14.94 -24.48
CA GLY A 507 31.68 -16.13 -24.85
C GLY A 507 31.79 -17.30 -23.87
N ASP A 508 32.36 -17.08 -22.67
CA ASP A 508 32.45 -18.06 -21.60
C ASP A 508 31.25 -17.95 -20.65
N ASP A 509 30.32 -18.91 -20.74
CA ASP A 509 29.12 -18.99 -19.90
C ASP A 509 29.44 -19.25 -18.42
N GLU A 510 30.65 -19.70 -18.07
CA GLU A 510 31.11 -19.85 -16.69
C GLU A 510 31.64 -18.53 -16.11
N ASN A 511 32.00 -17.57 -16.97
CA ASN A 511 32.49 -16.24 -16.60
C ASN A 511 31.46 -15.16 -16.94
N LYS A 512 30.52 -14.95 -16.02
CA LYS A 512 29.46 -13.95 -16.19
C LYS A 512 29.78 -12.65 -15.48
N GLN A 513 29.46 -11.53 -16.14
CA GLN A 513 29.49 -10.21 -15.55
C GLN A 513 28.15 -9.49 -15.72
N PRO A 514 27.79 -8.59 -14.80
CA PRO A 514 26.58 -7.82 -14.95
C PRO A 514 26.66 -6.83 -16.12
N TYR A 515 25.52 -6.46 -16.69
CA TYR A 515 25.48 -5.29 -17.56
C TYR A 515 25.57 -4.03 -16.71
N PHE A 516 26.51 -3.14 -17.01
CA PHE A 516 26.64 -1.86 -16.31
C PHE A 516 25.60 -0.87 -16.82
N ILE A 517 24.93 -0.15 -15.91
CA ILE A 517 23.99 0.90 -16.29
C ILE A 517 24.77 2.21 -16.40
N LYS A 518 24.88 2.76 -17.62
CA LYS A 518 25.73 3.92 -17.93
C LYS A 518 24.90 5.08 -18.45
N ASN A 519 25.06 6.25 -17.82
CA ASN A 519 24.52 7.50 -18.36
C ASN A 519 25.34 7.89 -19.60
N VAL A 520 24.70 8.32 -20.69
CA VAL A 520 25.39 8.76 -21.92
C VAL A 520 26.33 9.96 -21.69
N GLY A 521 26.14 10.71 -20.61
CA GLY A 521 27.03 11.78 -20.15
C GLY A 521 28.26 11.33 -19.37
N ALA A 522 28.42 10.03 -19.07
CA ALA A 522 29.58 9.53 -18.30
C ALA A 522 30.89 9.54 -19.12
N GLU A 523 32.03 9.78 -18.48
CA GLU A 523 33.35 10.01 -19.11
C GLU A 523 33.87 8.84 -19.99
N ASP A 524 33.50 7.60 -19.70
CA ASP A 524 33.77 6.47 -20.60
C ASP A 524 32.53 5.60 -20.78
N LEU A 525 32.01 5.57 -22.01
CA LEU A 525 30.89 4.71 -22.39
C LEU A 525 31.35 3.31 -22.80
N GLY A 526 32.65 3.08 -23.00
CA GLY A 526 33.20 1.84 -23.58
C GLY A 526 32.92 1.70 -25.08
N LEU A 527 32.46 2.77 -25.74
CA LEU A 527 32.06 2.78 -27.15
C LEU A 527 33.13 3.33 -28.09
N THR A 528 34.24 3.80 -27.55
CA THR A 528 35.31 4.47 -28.28
C THR A 528 36.49 3.53 -28.41
N THR A 529 37.06 3.42 -29.62
CA THR A 529 38.23 2.56 -29.85
C THR A 529 39.50 3.16 -29.24
N GLU A 530 40.50 2.32 -28.93
CA GLU A 530 41.81 2.79 -28.45
C GLU A 530 42.52 3.70 -29.46
N GLU A 531 42.27 3.51 -30.76
CA GLU A 531 42.79 4.38 -31.81
C GLU A 531 42.14 5.77 -31.76
N GLU A 532 40.81 5.83 -31.64
CA GLU A 532 40.07 7.10 -31.48
C GLU A 532 40.43 7.84 -30.19
N LYS A 533 40.65 7.11 -29.08
CA LYS A 533 41.13 7.70 -27.81
C LYS A 533 42.50 8.34 -28.02
N LYS A 534 43.43 7.62 -28.64
CA LYS A 534 44.77 8.12 -28.93
C LYS A 534 44.76 9.32 -29.88
N GLU A 535 43.95 9.28 -30.93
CA GLU A 535 43.78 10.42 -31.85
C GLU A 535 43.28 11.67 -31.13
N ALA A 536 42.32 11.53 -30.21
CA ALA A 536 41.80 12.64 -29.42
C ALA A 536 42.82 13.18 -28.41
N GLU A 537 43.60 12.30 -27.76
CA GLU A 537 44.71 12.69 -26.88
C GLU A 537 45.77 13.49 -27.66
N GLU A 538 46.25 12.96 -28.79
CA GLU A 538 47.24 13.64 -29.64
C GLU A 538 46.72 14.98 -30.17
N ALA A 539 45.44 15.04 -30.57
CA ALA A 539 44.80 16.28 -31.01
C ALA A 539 44.65 17.28 -29.85
N THR A 540 44.39 16.80 -28.64
CA THR A 540 44.31 17.65 -27.43
C THR A 540 45.68 18.23 -27.09
N GLU A 541 46.73 17.41 -27.09
CA GLU A 541 48.11 17.86 -26.86
C GLU A 541 48.56 18.86 -27.92
N SER A 542 48.25 18.60 -29.19
CA SER A 542 48.62 19.47 -30.31
C SER A 542 47.93 20.84 -30.27
N ASN A 543 46.82 20.98 -29.54
CA ASN A 543 46.05 22.22 -29.40
C ASN A 543 46.05 22.76 -27.96
N ALA A 544 47.02 22.36 -27.13
CA ALA A 544 47.07 22.71 -25.71
C ALA A 544 47.05 24.24 -25.46
N GLU A 545 47.71 25.04 -26.29
CA GLU A 545 47.73 26.51 -26.15
C GLU A 545 46.35 27.14 -26.41
N LEU A 546 45.63 26.66 -27.42
CA LEU A 546 44.25 27.06 -27.70
C LEU A 546 43.33 26.68 -26.55
N PHE A 547 43.44 25.45 -26.04
CA PHE A 547 42.60 24.96 -24.96
C PHE A 547 42.86 25.67 -23.63
N ALA A 548 44.11 26.04 -23.35
CA ALA A 548 44.44 26.91 -22.22
C ALA A 548 43.76 28.28 -22.37
N ALA A 549 43.83 28.92 -23.55
CA ALA A 549 43.17 30.19 -23.80
C ALA A 549 41.64 30.11 -23.68
N MET A 550 41.04 29.00 -24.13
CA MET A 550 39.61 28.73 -23.93
C MET A 550 39.26 28.55 -22.44
N GLY A 551 40.07 27.81 -21.67
CA GLY A 551 39.88 27.64 -20.23
C GLY A 551 39.96 28.97 -19.47
N GLU A 552 40.94 29.82 -19.78
CA GLU A 552 41.07 31.17 -19.21
C GLU A 552 39.85 32.04 -19.54
N ALA A 553 39.34 31.97 -20.78
CA ALA A 553 38.13 32.67 -21.20
C ALA A 553 36.88 32.26 -20.41
N LEU A 554 36.82 31.00 -19.98
CA LEU A 554 35.70 30.45 -19.21
C LEU A 554 35.83 30.70 -17.70
N GLN A 555 36.90 31.33 -17.22
CA GLN A 555 37.03 31.86 -15.85
C GLN A 555 36.71 30.83 -14.73
N GLY A 556 37.19 29.59 -14.89
CA GLY A 556 36.98 28.53 -13.90
C GLY A 556 35.61 27.85 -13.96
N LYS A 557 34.80 28.12 -14.99
CA LYS A 557 33.55 27.37 -15.25
C LYS A 557 33.77 25.92 -15.66
N VAL A 558 34.97 25.59 -16.14
CA VAL A 558 35.39 24.23 -16.51
C VAL A 558 36.78 23.97 -15.96
N GLU A 559 37.03 22.73 -15.58
CA GLU A 559 38.33 22.22 -15.14
C GLU A 559 39.31 22.16 -16.32
N ARG A 560 38.84 21.68 -17.48
CA ARG A 560 39.65 21.53 -18.69
C ARG A 560 38.81 21.58 -19.98
N VAL A 561 39.50 21.82 -21.08
CA VAL A 561 38.97 21.74 -22.45
C VAL A 561 39.73 20.65 -23.18
N VAL A 562 39.03 19.70 -23.81
CA VAL A 562 39.64 18.55 -24.49
C VAL A 562 38.95 18.26 -25.82
N VAL A 563 39.61 17.49 -26.70
CA VAL A 563 38.95 16.94 -27.89
C VAL A 563 38.02 15.81 -27.47
N SER A 564 36.78 15.87 -27.93
CA SER A 564 35.79 14.83 -27.67
C SER A 564 36.07 13.58 -28.49
N THR A 565 35.94 12.42 -27.87
CA THR A 565 35.96 11.11 -28.54
C THR A 565 34.57 10.63 -28.96
N ARG A 566 33.52 11.35 -28.55
CA ARG A 566 32.12 10.91 -28.63
C ARG A 566 31.23 11.82 -29.47
N LEU A 567 31.71 12.97 -29.95
CA LEU A 567 30.89 13.86 -30.78
C LEU A 567 31.01 13.51 -32.26
N THR A 568 29.87 13.39 -32.93
CA THR A 568 29.78 13.29 -34.40
C THR A 568 29.51 14.65 -35.03
N ASP A 569 28.32 15.21 -34.82
CA ASP A 569 27.85 16.39 -35.55
C ASP A 569 27.87 17.69 -34.73
N ALA A 570 27.80 17.58 -33.40
CA ALA A 570 27.78 18.77 -32.53
C ALA A 570 29.19 19.36 -32.34
N PRO A 571 29.31 20.69 -32.21
CA PRO A 571 30.61 21.37 -32.07
C PRO A 571 31.26 21.16 -30.69
N ALA A 572 30.46 21.05 -29.63
CA ALA A 572 30.94 20.85 -28.27
C ALA A 572 29.86 20.23 -27.37
N VAL A 573 30.26 19.67 -26.23
CA VAL A 573 29.39 19.21 -25.13
C VAL A 573 30.06 19.51 -23.79
N VAL A 574 29.26 19.64 -22.72
CA VAL A 574 29.77 19.75 -21.35
C VAL A 574 29.50 18.44 -20.62
N THR A 575 30.54 17.87 -20.02
CA THR A 575 30.48 16.67 -19.19
C THR A 575 30.98 16.98 -17.78
N SER A 576 30.82 16.05 -16.84
CA SER A 576 31.36 16.16 -15.49
C SER A 576 32.30 14.98 -15.20
N GLU A 577 33.35 15.23 -14.41
CA GLU A 577 34.19 14.14 -13.89
C GLU A 577 33.43 13.35 -12.81
N GLY A 578 33.60 12.03 -12.80
CA GLY A 578 32.98 11.14 -11.81
C GLY A 578 31.57 10.63 -12.15
N GLY A 579 31.05 10.91 -13.36
CA GLY A 579 29.87 10.24 -13.90
C GLY A 579 28.51 10.75 -13.39
N VAL A 580 28.47 11.94 -12.79
CA VAL A 580 27.22 12.59 -12.35
C VAL A 580 26.65 13.42 -13.51
N SER A 581 25.39 13.25 -13.92
CA SER A 581 24.87 14.09 -15.00
C SER A 581 24.72 15.55 -14.57
N LEU A 582 24.75 16.45 -15.55
CA LEU A 582 24.46 17.86 -15.33
C LEU A 582 23.04 18.11 -14.77
N ALA A 583 22.07 17.25 -15.10
CA ALA A 583 20.71 17.34 -14.55
C ALA A 583 20.70 17.02 -13.04
N MET A 584 21.39 15.96 -12.63
CA MET A 584 21.56 15.60 -11.21
C MET A 584 22.20 16.73 -10.40
N VAL A 585 23.18 17.41 -10.99
CA VAL A 585 23.83 18.58 -10.37
C VAL A 585 22.83 19.67 -10.05
N GLN A 586 21.92 19.97 -10.98
CA GLN A 586 20.88 20.97 -10.76
C GLN A 586 19.92 20.53 -9.65
N VAL A 587 19.52 19.25 -9.64
CA VAL A 587 18.66 18.70 -8.59
C VAL A 587 19.34 18.82 -7.23
N LEU A 588 20.59 18.39 -7.10
CA LEU A 588 21.36 18.50 -5.85
C LEU A 588 21.50 19.97 -5.40
N LYS A 589 21.82 20.88 -6.32
CA LYS A 589 21.93 22.33 -6.02
C LYS A 589 20.60 22.97 -5.60
N SER A 590 19.47 22.39 -6.00
CA SER A 590 18.14 22.88 -5.63
C SER A 590 17.67 22.40 -4.25
N GLN A 591 18.37 21.44 -3.63
CA GLN A 591 18.00 20.91 -2.31
C GLN A 591 18.45 21.83 -1.17
N PRO A 592 17.69 21.89 -0.06
CA PRO A 592 18.12 22.57 1.16
C PRO A 592 19.44 21.97 1.69
N GLY A 593 20.47 22.79 1.90
CA GLY A 593 21.80 22.34 2.34
C GLY A 593 22.81 22.08 1.22
N ALA A 594 22.51 22.53 -0.01
CA ALA A 594 23.39 22.41 -1.18
C ALA A 594 24.78 23.05 -1.04
N ASP A 595 25.02 23.90 -0.03
CA ASP A 595 26.31 24.57 0.21
C ASP A 595 27.44 23.56 0.56
N ASP A 596 27.10 22.33 0.97
CA ASP A 596 28.05 21.27 1.33
C ASP A 596 28.35 20.29 0.17
N LEU A 597 27.84 20.54 -1.04
CA LEU A 597 28.10 19.68 -2.20
C LEU A 597 29.55 19.85 -2.71
N PRO A 598 30.21 18.76 -3.14
CA PRO A 598 31.56 18.85 -3.71
C PRO A 598 31.59 19.73 -4.95
N ASP A 599 32.69 20.46 -5.14
CA ASP A 599 32.96 21.24 -6.36
C ASP A 599 32.83 20.33 -7.58
N LEU A 600 32.09 20.81 -8.58
CA LEU A 600 31.83 20.05 -9.78
C LEU A 600 32.88 20.38 -10.85
N HIS A 601 33.70 19.39 -11.18
CA HIS A 601 34.70 19.49 -12.23
C HIS A 601 34.02 19.28 -13.60
N LEU A 602 33.59 20.37 -14.22
CA LEU A 602 33.03 20.36 -15.58
C LEU A 602 34.13 20.29 -16.63
N VAL A 603 33.90 19.56 -17.71
CA VAL A 603 34.81 19.45 -18.85
C VAL A 603 34.09 19.92 -20.10
N LEU A 604 34.70 20.85 -20.84
CA LEU A 604 34.22 21.22 -22.18
C LEU A 604 34.91 20.32 -23.21
N GLU A 605 34.16 19.40 -23.81
CA GLU A 605 34.67 18.59 -24.90
C GLU A 605 34.33 19.22 -26.25
N VAL A 606 35.32 19.38 -27.12
CA VAL A 606 35.18 20.05 -28.43
C VAL A 606 35.37 19.03 -29.56
N ASN A 607 34.56 19.13 -30.61
CA ASN A 607 34.64 18.24 -31.76
C ASN A 607 35.68 18.71 -32.77
N ALA A 608 36.85 18.06 -32.80
CA ALA A 608 37.94 18.39 -33.73
C ALA A 608 37.58 18.21 -35.21
N LYS A 609 36.54 17.42 -35.54
CA LYS A 609 36.06 17.18 -36.90
C LYS A 609 35.03 18.23 -37.35
N HIS A 610 34.51 19.04 -36.43
CA HIS A 610 33.48 20.05 -36.75
C HIS A 610 34.12 21.33 -37.32
N PRO A 611 33.52 21.99 -38.34
CA PRO A 611 34.09 23.21 -38.95
C PRO A 611 34.36 24.37 -37.99
N VAL A 612 33.62 24.43 -36.88
CA VAL A 612 33.85 25.45 -35.82
C VAL A 612 35.22 25.28 -35.16
N PHE A 613 35.75 24.05 -35.07
CA PHE A 613 37.07 23.82 -34.50
C PHE A 613 38.17 24.47 -35.34
N ALA A 614 38.13 24.30 -36.67
CA ALA A 614 39.06 24.98 -37.58
C ALA A 614 38.95 26.51 -37.48
N THR A 615 37.76 27.03 -37.18
CA THR A 615 37.52 28.47 -36.98
C THR A 615 38.20 28.97 -35.69
N LEU A 616 38.17 28.18 -34.61
CA LEU A 616 38.89 28.48 -33.36
C LEU A 616 40.40 28.45 -33.57
N GLN A 617 40.92 27.43 -34.27
CA GLN A 617 42.35 27.32 -34.60
C GLN A 617 42.83 28.55 -35.36
N ALA A 618 42.12 28.95 -36.42
CA ALA A 618 42.48 30.13 -37.21
C ALA A 618 42.44 31.44 -36.40
N ALA A 619 41.50 31.58 -35.46
CA ALA A 619 41.43 32.76 -34.59
C ALA A 619 42.63 32.83 -33.63
N HIS A 620 43.04 31.68 -33.09
CA HIS A 620 44.18 31.59 -32.19
C HIS A 620 45.51 31.82 -32.90
N GLU A 621 45.72 31.21 -34.08
CA GLU A 621 46.91 31.43 -34.92
C GLU A 621 47.06 32.89 -35.35
N ALA A 622 45.95 33.61 -35.52
CA ALA A 622 45.92 35.04 -35.83
C ALA A 622 46.17 35.94 -34.60
N GLY A 623 46.24 35.39 -33.39
CA GLY A 623 46.36 36.15 -32.14
C GLY A 623 45.10 36.94 -31.78
N ASP A 624 43.92 36.52 -32.22
CA ASP A 624 42.64 37.18 -31.95
C ASP A 624 42.00 36.65 -30.65
N ASP A 625 42.61 37.01 -29.52
CA ASP A 625 42.17 36.58 -28.18
C ASP A 625 40.71 36.97 -27.87
N GLY A 626 40.25 38.08 -28.44
CA GLY A 626 38.87 38.54 -28.30
C GLY A 626 37.89 37.55 -28.91
N LYS A 627 38.18 37.10 -30.13
CA LYS A 627 37.37 36.13 -30.86
C LYS A 627 37.41 34.74 -30.22
N VAL A 628 38.58 34.28 -29.78
CA VAL A 628 38.70 33.01 -29.03
C VAL A 628 37.84 33.06 -27.76
N ARG A 629 37.89 34.15 -27.00
CA ARG A 629 37.06 34.32 -25.78
C ARG A 629 35.56 34.26 -26.10
N THR A 630 35.10 35.00 -27.11
CA THR A 630 33.69 35.01 -27.50
C THR A 630 33.22 33.63 -27.95
N TYR A 631 34.02 32.93 -28.75
CA TYR A 631 33.66 31.61 -29.28
C TYR A 631 33.68 30.52 -28.20
N ALA A 632 34.66 30.55 -27.29
CA ALA A 632 34.69 29.65 -26.15
C ALA A 632 33.45 29.81 -25.27
N GLY A 633 33.07 31.05 -24.94
CA GLY A 633 31.86 31.35 -24.17
C GLY A 633 30.59 30.89 -24.89
N LEU A 634 30.47 31.17 -26.20
CA LEU A 634 29.32 30.73 -26.99
C LEU A 634 29.19 29.20 -27.08
N LEU A 635 30.30 28.48 -27.29
CA LEU A 635 30.29 27.02 -27.32
C LEU A 635 29.88 26.43 -25.98
N PHE A 636 30.40 26.98 -24.89
CA PHE A 636 30.03 26.55 -23.54
C PHE A 636 28.54 26.81 -23.25
N ASP A 637 28.05 28.02 -23.52
CA ASP A 637 26.65 28.37 -23.29
C ASP A 637 25.70 27.56 -24.20
N GLN A 638 26.08 27.30 -25.46
CA GLN A 638 25.33 26.41 -26.36
C GLN A 638 25.29 24.97 -25.83
N ALA A 639 26.42 24.46 -25.36
CA ALA A 639 26.48 23.12 -24.78
C ALA A 639 25.61 23.01 -23.52
N LEU A 640 25.60 24.02 -22.65
CA LEU A 640 24.69 24.09 -21.51
C LEU A 640 23.21 24.06 -21.94
N LEU A 641 22.85 24.85 -22.95
CA LEU A 641 21.47 24.90 -23.46
C LEU A 641 21.01 23.56 -24.03
N VAL A 642 21.89 22.83 -24.71
CA VAL A 642 21.62 21.46 -25.20
C VAL A 642 21.30 20.51 -24.06
N GLU A 643 21.97 20.66 -22.93
CA GLU A 643 21.75 19.90 -21.68
C GLU A 643 20.53 20.41 -20.88
N GLY A 644 19.82 21.43 -21.39
CA GLY A 644 18.67 22.05 -20.71
C GLY A 644 19.05 23.02 -19.59
N ILE A 645 20.33 23.39 -19.50
CA ILE A 645 20.86 24.30 -18.51
C ILE A 645 20.84 25.71 -19.07
N MET A 646 20.19 26.63 -18.33
CA MET A 646 20.25 28.04 -18.66
C MET A 646 21.66 28.58 -18.40
N PRO A 647 22.27 29.31 -19.36
CA PRO A 647 23.51 30.04 -19.11
C PRO A 647 23.35 31.01 -17.94
N ASP A 648 24.42 31.20 -17.15
CA ASP A 648 24.40 32.11 -16.00
C ASP A 648 23.96 33.54 -16.37
N ASN A 649 24.28 33.97 -17.59
CA ASN A 649 23.90 35.26 -18.13
C ASN A 649 23.29 35.13 -19.54
N PRO A 650 21.98 34.86 -19.63
CA PRO A 650 21.30 34.69 -20.92
C PRO A 650 21.36 35.95 -21.81
N LEU A 651 21.48 37.14 -21.21
CA LEU A 651 21.59 38.40 -21.94
C LEU A 651 22.95 38.51 -22.64
N ALA A 652 24.04 38.14 -21.95
CA ALA A 652 25.37 38.12 -22.54
C ALA A 652 25.45 37.11 -23.70
N PHE A 653 24.87 35.92 -23.54
CA PHE A 653 24.75 34.93 -24.60
C PHE A 653 24.03 35.51 -25.84
N ALA A 654 22.84 36.10 -25.64
CA ALA A 654 22.08 36.69 -26.74
C ALA A 654 22.82 37.83 -27.45
N GLN A 655 23.57 38.65 -26.71
CA GLN A 655 24.42 39.71 -27.27
C GLN A 655 25.57 39.13 -28.10
N ALA A 656 26.26 38.11 -27.59
CA ALA A 656 27.35 37.44 -28.32
C ALA A 656 26.85 36.81 -29.63
N VAL A 657 25.66 36.18 -29.63
CA VAL A 657 25.03 35.68 -30.86
C VAL A 657 24.72 36.82 -31.84
N ALA A 658 24.19 37.95 -31.35
CA ALA A 658 23.90 39.12 -32.18
C ALA A 658 25.17 39.75 -32.78
N GLU A 659 26.31 39.67 -32.10
CA GLU A 659 27.60 40.13 -32.63
C GLU A 659 28.10 39.27 -33.79
N LEU A 660 27.79 37.97 -33.82
CA LEU A 660 28.16 37.08 -34.95
C LEU A 660 27.39 37.38 -36.24
N MET A 661 26.25 38.06 -36.15
CA MET A 661 25.41 38.40 -37.29
C MET A 661 25.72 39.78 -37.89
N LYS A 662 26.67 40.51 -37.31
CA LYS A 662 27.16 41.82 -37.80
C LYS A 662 28.43 41.64 -38.60
#